data_AF-A0A5R8WPF1-F1
#
_entry.id   AF-A0A5R8WPF1-F1
#
_cell.length_a   1.000
_cell.length_b   1.000
_cell.length_c   1.000
_cell.angle_alpha   90.00
_cell.angle_beta   90.00
_cell.angle_gamma   90.00
#
_symmetry.space_group_name_H-M   'P 1'
#
loop_
_entity.id
_entity.type
_entity.pdbx_description
1 polymer ?
#
loop_
_entity_poly.entity_id
_entity_poly.type
_entity_poly.pdbx_seq_one_letter_code
_entity_poly.pdbx_strand_id
1 'polypeptide(L)'
;MLLPLSAAQAQAPADRAAPLSKLAPPLQLASPATARSSAAYRVQVTDAAAFRRWARQYLPAARLQAVPGQPQLLTVNGPATPAALAACPYVRFVEAADRQARPERQLNGADLTANTITAVHARYPQLTGQGLTVSVKEDPIDITDIDFKGRLVNPDPQAQLLNAHSTIMTTLIAGGGNSSPNGKGAAWQARIAQSSSGNLLPDDGPGLAAQGVSVQNHSYGVSVGVENFYGLEARAYDAQARQYPALVHVFSAGNVGSQPGPAATAYAGLASTANLTGEFKNAKNSLSVGNTDALGQVVALSSRGPAADGRVKPELVAYGSGGSSDAAALVSGISLLAQHAYRERRGTLPPAALVRAALLNTADDAGRPNVDFVAGYGQADALGAVQTMLDGRFVEGSVAQGQEQVFPITVPAGTHRLKITLAWTDPEAAANAASTLVNDLDLALVRPADGQRWLPWTLSAYPHLDSLARPARRRPNHRDNAEQVTLDLPAAGTYELRVRGYQLGQGPQTFSVAYELENGLTWIHPSKARNLRAGEEALLRWQWAGPATTARLEYQPLGQTAWTTVSSSLDLTQQTCRWMAPATPAAARLRLFTGTGAVVSDTFFVARPLTLDVAYTCTDETLLTWPRVPGATQYQVYRLGASQLEPYRLLPDTALRLTAAEAAARYYAVAPVLQGRAAERGSSIDVTDSRYGCYVRSFLPRQLVMDTIQFNLTLGTTYRLQAIALERRNADGSFFAVQTLTSNLQLATRLTDPQPRLGRAEYRARLQLSTGQTLYSQVEAVNYVPAVADVLVYPVPVAAGEPLSVVGPPDQILRVRLFDVVGRVQRDETTDTSVIKELDTHGLQPGTYLLRVSIPGGREVTRRILVL
;
A
#
# COMPACT_ATOMS: atom_id res chain seq x y z
N MET A 1 -33.21 71.96 -31.41
CA MET A 1 -33.99 70.73 -31.61
C MET A 1 -33.05 69.68 -32.17
N LEU A 2 -32.55 68.77 -31.33
CA LEU A 2 -31.50 67.81 -31.66
C LEU A 2 -31.81 66.51 -30.89
N LEU A 3 -32.01 65.41 -31.60
CA LEU A 3 -32.15 64.06 -31.03
C LEU A 3 -30.91 63.24 -31.41
N PRO A 4 -30.25 62.54 -30.46
CA PRO A 4 -29.05 61.77 -30.73
C PRO A 4 -29.36 60.36 -31.26
N LEU A 5 -28.39 59.76 -31.94
CA LEU A 5 -28.47 58.38 -32.43
C LEU A 5 -28.57 57.37 -31.27
N SER A 6 -29.41 56.35 -31.45
CA SER A 6 -29.46 55.19 -30.55
C SER A 6 -28.28 54.24 -30.77
N ALA A 7 -27.67 53.79 -29.68
CA ALA A 7 -26.61 52.80 -29.72
C ALA A 7 -27.18 51.40 -30.06
N ALA A 8 -26.48 50.65 -30.92
CA ALA A 8 -26.80 49.26 -31.18
C ALA A 8 -26.62 48.42 -29.90
N GLN A 9 -27.70 47.79 -29.43
CA GLN A 9 -27.66 46.88 -28.28
C GLN A 9 -26.91 45.60 -28.66
N ALA A 10 -25.79 45.34 -27.98
CA ALA A 10 -25.13 44.04 -28.06
C ALA A 10 -26.01 42.98 -27.39
N GLN A 11 -26.49 42.01 -28.16
CA GLN A 11 -27.29 40.89 -27.65
C GLN A 11 -26.56 40.12 -26.54
N ALA A 12 -27.32 39.60 -25.57
CA ALA A 12 -26.78 38.75 -24.52
C ALA A 12 -26.26 37.41 -25.09
N PRO A 13 -25.20 36.81 -24.52
CA PRO A 13 -24.59 35.58 -25.05
C PRO A 13 -25.45 34.31 -24.90
N ALA A 14 -26.69 34.42 -24.41
CA ALA A 14 -27.60 33.29 -24.23
C ALA A 14 -28.07 32.65 -25.55
N ASP A 15 -28.15 33.43 -26.64
CA ASP A 15 -28.73 32.98 -27.92
C ASP A 15 -27.70 32.40 -28.91
N ARG A 16 -26.41 32.34 -28.55
CA ARG A 16 -25.41 31.58 -29.34
C ARG A 16 -25.31 30.16 -28.83
N ALA A 17 -25.74 29.20 -29.66
CA ALA A 17 -25.53 27.79 -29.42
C ALA A 17 -24.05 27.51 -29.10
N ALA A 18 -23.78 27.03 -27.88
CA ALA A 18 -22.44 26.77 -27.41
C ALA A 18 -21.81 25.61 -28.21
N PRO A 19 -20.56 25.72 -28.69
CA PRO A 19 -19.91 24.59 -29.36
C PRO A 19 -19.67 23.46 -28.37
N LEU A 20 -20.36 22.33 -28.52
CA LEU A 20 -20.23 21.16 -27.65
C LEU A 20 -18.79 20.66 -27.52
N SER A 21 -17.97 20.85 -28.58
CA SER A 21 -16.54 20.52 -28.59
C SER A 21 -15.72 21.24 -27.51
N LYS A 22 -16.17 22.40 -27.02
CA LYS A 22 -15.54 23.15 -25.92
C LYS A 22 -15.96 22.65 -24.52
N LEU A 23 -16.85 21.68 -24.42
CA LEU A 23 -17.30 21.13 -23.14
C LEU A 23 -16.70 19.73 -22.94
N ALA A 24 -16.23 19.45 -21.72
CA ALA A 24 -15.89 18.09 -21.32
C ALA A 24 -17.11 17.15 -21.50
N PRO A 25 -16.93 15.88 -21.92
CA PRO A 25 -18.05 14.97 -22.20
C PRO A 25 -19.13 14.88 -21.09
N PRO A 26 -18.79 14.85 -19.77
CA PRO A 26 -19.80 14.87 -18.71
C PRO A 26 -20.70 16.13 -18.72
N LEU A 27 -20.17 17.28 -19.17
CA LEU A 27 -20.91 18.54 -19.25
C LEU A 27 -21.76 18.67 -20.52
N GLN A 28 -21.50 17.86 -21.56
CA GLN A 28 -22.34 17.79 -22.76
C GLN A 28 -23.68 17.09 -22.50
N LEU A 29 -23.73 16.24 -21.47
CA LEU A 29 -24.89 15.42 -21.09
C LEU A 29 -25.68 15.98 -19.90
N ALA A 30 -25.21 17.07 -19.30
CA ALA A 30 -25.82 17.64 -18.09
C ALA A 30 -27.10 18.42 -18.41
N SER A 31 -28.24 17.92 -17.92
CA SER A 31 -29.51 18.66 -17.87
C SER A 31 -29.35 20.03 -17.18
N PRO A 32 -30.14 21.06 -17.51
CA PRO A 32 -30.07 22.37 -16.86
C PRO A 32 -30.22 22.36 -15.33
N ALA A 33 -30.80 21.30 -14.76
CA ALA A 33 -30.89 21.07 -13.33
C ALA A 33 -29.60 20.50 -12.71
N THR A 34 -28.91 19.57 -13.38
CA THR A 34 -27.62 19.01 -12.89
C THR A 34 -26.44 19.92 -13.19
N ALA A 35 -26.51 20.76 -14.23
CA ALA A 35 -25.55 21.85 -14.43
C ALA A 35 -25.53 22.88 -13.27
N ARG A 36 -26.55 22.89 -12.39
CA ARG A 36 -26.56 23.72 -11.17
C ARG A 36 -25.86 23.08 -9.96
N SER A 37 -25.48 21.80 -10.02
CA SER A 37 -24.87 21.10 -8.88
C SER A 37 -23.35 21.15 -8.82
N SER A 38 -22.66 21.52 -9.93
CA SER A 38 -21.24 21.89 -9.87
C SER A 38 -21.14 23.40 -9.67
N ALA A 39 -20.67 23.80 -8.49
CA ALA A 39 -20.57 25.22 -8.12
C ALA A 39 -19.31 25.88 -8.72
N ALA A 40 -18.39 25.08 -9.27
CA ALA A 40 -17.10 25.50 -9.79
C ALA A 40 -16.74 24.83 -11.13
N TYR A 41 -16.35 25.64 -12.12
CA TYR A 41 -15.86 25.19 -13.43
C TYR A 41 -14.40 25.59 -13.63
N ARG A 42 -13.60 24.72 -14.25
CA ARG A 42 -12.26 25.08 -14.74
C ARG A 42 -12.36 25.43 -16.21
N VAL A 43 -11.83 26.60 -16.57
CA VAL A 43 -11.99 27.20 -17.89
C VAL A 43 -10.61 27.53 -18.47
N GLN A 44 -10.33 27.00 -19.65
CA GLN A 44 -9.16 27.38 -20.43
C GLN A 44 -9.48 28.55 -21.35
N VAL A 45 -8.63 29.57 -21.35
CA VAL A 45 -8.83 30.81 -22.10
C VAL A 45 -7.67 31.16 -23.03
N THR A 46 -7.97 31.84 -24.14
CA THR A 46 -6.95 32.45 -25.02
C THR A 46 -6.34 33.70 -24.42
N ASP A 47 -7.14 34.53 -23.77
CA ASP A 47 -6.74 35.77 -23.10
C ASP A 47 -7.47 35.88 -21.76
N ALA A 48 -6.71 35.75 -20.67
CA ALA A 48 -7.24 35.84 -19.30
C ALA A 48 -7.70 37.26 -18.92
N ALA A 49 -7.12 38.32 -19.49
CA ALA A 49 -7.55 39.69 -19.24
C ALA A 49 -8.87 39.99 -19.97
N ALA A 50 -9.01 39.54 -21.23
CA ALA A 50 -10.27 39.65 -21.97
C ALA A 50 -11.38 38.79 -21.34
N PHE A 51 -11.09 37.55 -20.94
CA PHE A 51 -12.05 36.72 -20.23
C PHE A 51 -12.50 37.34 -18.90
N ARG A 52 -11.58 37.91 -18.09
CA ARG A 52 -11.95 38.63 -16.86
C ARG A 52 -12.81 39.87 -17.12
N ARG A 53 -12.60 40.59 -18.23
CA ARG A 53 -13.48 41.70 -18.64
C ARG A 53 -14.87 41.18 -19.02
N TRP A 54 -14.93 40.16 -19.87
CA TRP A 54 -16.18 39.53 -20.30
C TRP A 54 -16.98 38.95 -19.12
N ALA A 55 -16.34 38.21 -18.22
CA ALA A 55 -17.00 37.62 -17.06
C ALA A 55 -17.56 38.67 -16.10
N ARG A 56 -16.87 39.81 -15.87
CA ARG A 56 -17.44 40.92 -15.07
C ARG A 56 -18.70 41.54 -15.70
N GLN A 57 -18.82 41.49 -17.03
CA GLN A 57 -19.97 42.03 -17.76
C GLN A 57 -21.15 41.03 -17.81
N TYR A 58 -20.88 39.75 -18.05
CA TYR A 58 -21.91 38.75 -18.34
C TYR A 58 -22.14 37.71 -17.23
N LEU A 59 -21.21 37.60 -16.26
CA LEU A 59 -21.28 36.71 -15.10
C LEU A 59 -20.89 37.47 -13.81
N PRO A 60 -21.54 38.61 -13.48
CA PRO A 60 -21.08 39.53 -12.42
C PRO A 60 -21.06 38.91 -11.02
N ALA A 61 -21.84 37.85 -10.79
CA ALA A 61 -21.85 37.10 -9.52
C ALA A 61 -20.80 35.97 -9.45
N ALA A 62 -20.05 35.70 -10.53
CA ALA A 62 -19.05 34.65 -10.57
C ALA A 62 -17.68 35.13 -10.04
N ARG A 63 -17.07 34.35 -9.14
CA ARG A 63 -15.74 34.59 -8.59
C ARG A 63 -14.70 33.86 -9.45
N LEU A 64 -13.79 34.62 -10.05
CA LEU A 64 -12.69 34.10 -10.86
C LEU A 64 -11.41 33.97 -10.02
N GLN A 65 -10.82 32.78 -10.02
CA GLN A 65 -9.51 32.51 -9.44
C GLN A 65 -8.57 32.00 -10.53
N ALA A 66 -7.34 32.52 -10.58
CA ALA A 66 -6.31 31.96 -11.46
C ALA A 66 -5.80 30.64 -10.89
N VAL A 67 -5.55 29.66 -11.75
CA VAL A 67 -4.85 28.43 -11.34
C VAL A 67 -3.35 28.73 -11.20
N PRO A 68 -2.71 28.43 -10.05
CA PRO A 68 -1.27 28.63 -9.88
C PRO A 68 -0.46 27.92 -10.98
N GLY A 69 0.61 28.55 -11.46
CA GLY A 69 1.46 28.03 -12.54
C GLY A 69 0.82 27.97 -13.94
N GLN A 70 -0.49 28.19 -14.08
CA GLN A 70 -1.25 27.98 -15.31
C GLN A 70 -1.98 29.27 -15.76
N PRO A 71 -1.29 30.24 -16.41
CA PRO A 71 -1.82 31.58 -16.66
C PRO A 71 -3.04 31.64 -17.60
N GLN A 72 -3.29 30.55 -18.36
CA GLN A 72 -4.45 30.40 -19.25
C GLN A 72 -5.59 29.56 -18.64
N LEU A 73 -5.49 29.16 -17.36
CA LEU A 73 -6.55 28.44 -16.64
C LEU A 73 -7.12 29.29 -15.51
N LEU A 74 -8.45 29.34 -15.43
CA LEU A 74 -9.18 29.99 -14.33
C LEU A 74 -10.26 29.05 -13.78
N THR A 75 -10.44 29.06 -12.47
CA THR A 75 -11.62 28.50 -11.80
C THR A 75 -12.70 29.57 -11.72
N VAL A 76 -13.91 29.24 -12.16
CA VAL A 76 -15.11 30.08 -12.14
C VAL A 76 -16.06 29.49 -11.10
N ASN A 77 -16.24 30.19 -9.97
CA ASN A 77 -17.15 29.77 -8.90
C ASN A 77 -18.42 30.63 -8.91
N GLY A 78 -19.60 30.02 -8.74
CA GLY A 78 -20.89 30.74 -8.68
C GLY A 78 -21.81 30.48 -9.88
N PRO A 79 -22.86 31.30 -10.10
CA PRO A 79 -23.93 31.01 -11.04
C PRO A 79 -23.53 31.28 -12.50
N ALA A 80 -22.72 30.38 -13.06
CA ALA A 80 -22.43 30.27 -14.48
C ALA A 80 -22.97 28.92 -14.99
N THR A 81 -23.34 28.83 -16.27
CA THR A 81 -23.63 27.54 -16.92
C THR A 81 -22.47 27.14 -17.84
N PRO A 82 -22.22 25.83 -18.07
CA PRO A 82 -21.18 25.38 -18.99
C PRO A 82 -21.37 25.97 -20.39
N ALA A 83 -22.62 26.00 -20.86
CA ALA A 83 -22.98 26.59 -22.15
C ALA A 83 -22.62 28.08 -22.26
N ALA A 84 -22.93 28.89 -21.23
CA ALA A 84 -22.57 30.30 -21.22
C ALA A 84 -21.05 30.53 -21.23
N LEU A 85 -20.29 29.67 -20.54
CA LEU A 85 -18.83 29.70 -20.56
C LEU A 85 -18.27 29.30 -21.93
N ALA A 86 -18.75 28.22 -22.56
CA ALA A 86 -18.31 27.77 -23.88
C ALA A 86 -18.68 28.74 -25.02
N ALA A 87 -19.81 29.46 -24.89
CA ALA A 87 -20.21 30.51 -25.83
C ALA A 87 -19.27 31.73 -25.83
N CYS A 88 -18.45 31.92 -24.79
CA CYS A 88 -17.46 32.99 -24.74
C CYS A 88 -16.39 32.83 -25.84
N PRO A 89 -16.07 33.88 -26.63
CA PRO A 89 -15.05 33.79 -27.68
C PRO A 89 -13.64 33.58 -27.13
N TYR A 90 -13.38 33.97 -25.88
CA TYR A 90 -12.08 33.80 -25.24
C TYR A 90 -11.89 32.42 -24.60
N VAL A 91 -12.93 31.57 -24.56
CA VAL A 91 -12.88 30.24 -23.93
C VAL A 91 -12.59 29.17 -24.98
N ARG A 92 -11.60 28.31 -24.69
CA ARG A 92 -11.25 27.11 -25.47
C ARG A 92 -11.90 25.86 -24.94
N PHE A 93 -11.97 25.69 -23.62
CA PHE A 93 -12.51 24.48 -23.00
C PHE A 93 -13.06 24.74 -21.59
N VAL A 94 -14.05 23.92 -21.17
CA VAL A 94 -14.72 23.98 -19.87
C VAL A 94 -14.88 22.56 -19.32
N GLU A 95 -14.48 22.35 -18.06
CA GLU A 95 -14.64 21.11 -17.29
C GLU A 95 -15.07 21.42 -15.84
N ALA A 96 -15.46 20.39 -15.08
CA ALA A 96 -15.81 20.54 -13.66
C ALA A 96 -14.53 20.72 -12.80
N ALA A 97 -14.54 21.67 -11.88
CA ALA A 97 -13.37 21.96 -11.02
C ALA A 97 -13.42 21.31 -9.63
N ASP A 98 -14.56 20.77 -9.23
CA ASP A 98 -14.88 20.29 -7.88
C ASP A 98 -14.88 18.74 -7.75
N ARG A 99 -14.27 18.05 -8.72
CA ARG A 99 -14.06 16.59 -8.68
C ARG A 99 -13.15 16.20 -7.51
N GLN A 100 -13.65 15.35 -6.62
CA GLN A 100 -12.87 14.79 -5.52
C GLN A 100 -12.11 13.54 -5.97
N ALA A 101 -10.83 13.47 -5.61
CA ALA A 101 -10.06 12.23 -5.71
C ALA A 101 -10.68 11.15 -4.81
N ARG A 102 -10.58 9.89 -5.24
CA ARG A 102 -10.91 8.72 -4.42
C ARG A 102 -9.75 7.72 -4.45
N PRO A 103 -9.25 7.25 -3.29
CA PRO A 103 -8.36 6.10 -3.22
C PRO A 103 -9.04 4.89 -3.85
N GLU A 104 -8.28 4.07 -4.60
CA GLU A 104 -8.89 2.94 -5.33
C GLU A 104 -8.83 1.62 -4.53
N ARG A 105 -8.24 1.59 -3.32
CA ARG A 105 -8.24 0.43 -2.41
C ARG A 105 -8.18 0.83 -0.92
N GLN A 106 -8.33 -0.15 -0.02
CA GLN A 106 -7.83 -0.16 1.37
C GLN A 106 -7.44 -1.61 1.72
N LEU A 107 -6.17 -1.91 2.09
CA LEU A 107 -5.66 -3.23 2.57
C LEU A 107 -5.77 -4.42 1.57
N ASN A 108 -4.84 -5.39 1.43
CA ASN A 108 -3.54 -5.70 2.04
C ASN A 108 -2.72 -6.65 1.09
N GLY A 109 -1.44 -6.94 1.39
CA GLY A 109 -0.63 -8.03 0.83
C GLY A 109 0.18 -7.73 -0.44
N ALA A 110 1.51 -7.86 -0.38
CA ALA A 110 2.44 -7.56 -1.49
C ALA A 110 3.20 -8.80 -1.99
N ASP A 111 3.15 -9.09 -3.30
CA ASP A 111 4.03 -10.05 -3.95
C ASP A 111 5.08 -9.35 -4.82
N LEU A 112 6.26 -9.10 -4.25
CA LEU A 112 7.42 -8.53 -4.94
C LEU A 112 8.16 -9.55 -5.85
N THR A 113 7.67 -10.78 -5.97
CA THR A 113 8.23 -11.81 -6.86
C THR A 113 7.57 -11.77 -8.24
N ALA A 114 6.28 -11.41 -8.30
CA ALA A 114 5.47 -11.37 -9.51
C ALA A 114 5.92 -10.33 -10.56
N ASN A 115 6.55 -9.24 -10.11
CA ASN A 115 7.15 -8.21 -10.97
C ASN A 115 8.70 -8.23 -10.87
N THR A 116 9.28 -9.40 -10.55
CA THR A 116 10.72 -9.70 -10.39
C THR A 116 11.56 -8.81 -9.43
N ILE A 117 10.97 -7.87 -8.70
CA ILE A 117 11.63 -6.94 -7.75
C ILE A 117 12.57 -7.67 -6.75
N THR A 118 12.14 -8.82 -6.20
CA THR A 118 13.00 -9.62 -5.30
C THR A 118 14.25 -10.21 -5.98
N ALA A 119 14.25 -10.39 -7.30
CA ALA A 119 15.43 -10.79 -8.06
C ALA A 119 16.39 -9.61 -8.24
N VAL A 120 15.90 -8.37 -8.39
CA VAL A 120 16.73 -7.16 -8.33
C VAL A 120 17.41 -7.05 -6.96
N HIS A 121 16.65 -7.17 -5.86
CA HIS A 121 17.21 -7.12 -4.49
C HIS A 121 18.27 -8.20 -4.23
N ALA A 122 18.16 -9.36 -4.88
CA ALA A 122 19.15 -10.44 -4.79
C ALA A 122 20.39 -10.18 -5.64
N ARG A 123 20.21 -9.83 -6.92
CA ARG A 123 21.30 -9.75 -7.90
C ARG A 123 22.05 -8.42 -7.86
N TYR A 124 21.35 -7.33 -7.54
CA TYR A 124 21.87 -5.97 -7.49
C TYR A 124 21.54 -5.30 -6.14
N PRO A 125 22.07 -5.81 -5.00
CA PRO A 125 21.71 -5.35 -3.66
C PRO A 125 22.03 -3.87 -3.39
N GLN A 126 22.90 -3.25 -4.18
CA GLN A 126 23.21 -1.82 -4.18
C GLN A 126 22.11 -0.95 -4.83
N LEU A 127 21.24 -1.53 -5.66
CA LEU A 127 20.14 -0.82 -6.29
C LEU A 127 18.94 -0.78 -5.33
N THR A 128 18.90 0.27 -4.52
CA THR A 128 17.95 0.42 -3.40
C THR A 128 17.01 1.62 -3.54
N GLY A 129 17.22 2.47 -4.57
CA GLY A 129 16.59 3.80 -4.68
C GLY A 129 17.27 4.89 -3.83
N GLN A 130 18.36 4.59 -3.13
CA GLN A 130 19.11 5.56 -2.33
C GLN A 130 19.43 6.84 -3.12
N GLY A 131 19.22 8.01 -2.51
CA GLY A 131 19.49 9.30 -3.15
C GLY A 131 18.56 9.63 -4.33
N LEU A 132 17.43 8.94 -4.49
CA LEU A 132 16.30 9.37 -5.31
C LEU A 132 15.12 9.73 -4.39
N THR A 133 14.14 10.47 -4.91
CA THR A 133 12.91 10.82 -4.18
C THR A 133 11.69 10.45 -5.01
N VAL A 134 10.73 9.75 -4.41
CA VAL A 134 9.35 9.63 -4.94
C VAL A 134 8.46 10.66 -4.27
N SER A 135 7.55 11.27 -5.03
CA SER A 135 6.38 11.96 -4.47
C SER A 135 5.18 11.02 -4.48
N VAL A 136 4.48 10.88 -3.36
CA VAL A 136 3.19 10.19 -3.27
C VAL A 136 2.11 11.25 -3.15
N LYS A 137 1.28 11.39 -4.19
CA LYS A 137 0.26 12.44 -4.29
C LYS A 137 -1.11 11.90 -3.88
N GLU A 138 -1.35 11.82 -2.58
CA GLU A 138 -2.53 11.14 -1.99
C GLU A 138 -3.00 11.83 -0.70
N ASP A 139 -3.81 11.11 0.09
CA ASP A 139 -4.10 11.50 1.48
C ASP A 139 -2.82 11.39 2.35
N PRO A 140 -2.74 12.10 3.49
CA PRO A 140 -1.61 11.99 4.43
C PRO A 140 -1.29 10.54 4.82
N ILE A 141 0.00 10.24 4.96
CA ILE A 141 0.51 8.92 5.40
C ILE A 141 0.72 8.90 6.92
N ASP A 142 0.88 7.71 7.50
CA ASP A 142 1.38 7.57 8.86
C ASP A 142 2.87 7.95 8.92
N ILE A 143 3.16 9.18 9.36
CA ILE A 143 4.53 9.68 9.51
C ILE A 143 5.29 9.03 10.67
N THR A 144 4.62 8.24 11.51
CA THR A 144 5.22 7.48 12.62
C THR A 144 5.60 6.05 12.22
N ASP A 145 5.21 5.60 11.02
CA ASP A 145 5.62 4.30 10.50
C ASP A 145 7.16 4.22 10.40
N ILE A 146 7.73 3.29 11.15
CA ILE A 146 9.16 3.08 11.22
C ILE A 146 9.76 2.63 9.89
N ASP A 147 8.96 2.14 8.95
CA ASP A 147 9.39 1.87 7.58
C ASP A 147 9.80 3.13 6.83
N PHE A 148 9.31 4.32 7.20
CA PHE A 148 9.69 5.60 6.56
C PHE A 148 10.70 6.44 7.36
N LYS A 149 11.11 5.96 8.55
CA LYS A 149 11.98 6.68 9.49
C LYS A 149 13.18 7.32 8.78
N GLY A 150 13.37 8.62 9.02
CA GLY A 150 14.51 9.39 8.48
C GLY A 150 14.52 9.61 6.95
N ARG A 151 13.44 9.28 6.23
CA ARG A 151 13.36 9.41 4.75
C ARG A 151 12.22 10.27 4.23
N LEU A 152 11.33 10.76 5.10
CA LEU A 152 10.31 11.74 4.75
C LEU A 152 10.96 13.11 4.45
N VAL A 153 10.59 13.73 3.33
CA VAL A 153 11.15 15.02 2.86
C VAL A 153 10.40 16.21 3.44
N ASN A 154 9.09 16.10 3.53
CA ASN A 154 8.16 17.16 3.96
C ASN A 154 7.03 16.58 4.84
N PRO A 155 7.35 15.92 5.97
CA PRO A 155 6.32 15.41 6.88
C PRO A 155 5.51 16.56 7.48
N ASP A 156 4.18 16.38 7.55
CA ASP A 156 3.27 17.30 8.25
C ASP A 156 2.75 16.63 9.53
N PRO A 157 3.23 17.04 10.73
CA PRO A 157 2.77 16.49 12.00
C PRO A 157 1.34 16.85 12.40
N GLN A 158 0.67 17.77 11.68
CA GLN A 158 -0.72 18.15 11.92
C GLN A 158 -1.69 17.45 10.95
N ALA A 159 -1.18 16.78 9.92
CA ALA A 159 -2.00 16.09 8.95
C ALA A 159 -2.70 14.87 9.57
N GLN A 160 -4.03 14.84 9.48
CA GLN A 160 -4.82 13.71 9.99
C GLN A 160 -4.72 12.53 9.02
N LEU A 161 -4.37 11.35 9.53
CA LEU A 161 -4.39 10.11 8.77
C LEU A 161 -5.85 9.73 8.45
N LEU A 162 -6.29 10.01 7.22
CA LEU A 162 -7.67 9.76 6.80
C LEU A 162 -7.95 8.26 6.58
N ASN A 163 -6.95 7.54 6.07
CA ASN A 163 -6.99 6.10 5.82
C ASN A 163 -5.57 5.55 5.61
N ALA A 164 -5.41 4.22 5.61
CA ALA A 164 -4.10 3.58 5.44
C ALA A 164 -3.63 3.41 3.98
N HIS A 165 -4.39 3.84 2.96
CA HIS A 165 -4.07 3.56 1.55
C HIS A 165 -2.72 4.15 1.14
N SER A 166 -2.53 5.44 1.36
CA SER A 166 -1.31 6.16 0.98
C SER A 166 -0.07 5.67 1.76
N THR A 167 -0.23 5.27 3.02
CA THR A 167 0.79 4.52 3.77
C THR A 167 1.16 3.23 3.03
N ILE A 168 0.19 2.40 2.62
CA ILE A 168 0.46 1.15 1.90
C ILE A 168 1.15 1.41 0.55
N MET A 169 0.70 2.41 -0.23
CA MET A 169 1.36 2.79 -1.48
C MET A 169 2.82 3.18 -1.25
N THR A 170 3.06 4.01 -0.23
CA THR A 170 4.40 4.44 0.17
C THR A 170 5.27 3.24 0.60
N THR A 171 4.70 2.26 1.31
CA THR A 171 5.39 1.03 1.70
C THR A 171 5.73 0.14 0.50
N LEU A 172 4.83 -0.01 -0.48
CA LEU A 172 5.10 -0.76 -1.72
C LEU A 172 6.23 -0.11 -2.55
N ILE A 173 6.22 1.22 -2.67
CA ILE A 173 7.25 1.96 -3.41
C ILE A 173 8.59 1.91 -2.67
N ALA A 174 8.60 2.34 -1.40
CA ALA A 174 9.80 2.77 -0.70
C ALA A 174 9.85 2.36 0.78
N GLY A 175 9.00 1.46 1.28
CA GLY A 175 9.05 0.98 2.67
C GLY A 175 10.42 0.37 3.03
N GLY A 176 10.95 0.68 4.21
CA GLY A 176 12.29 0.23 4.63
C GLY A 176 12.35 -1.22 5.11
N GLY A 177 11.19 -1.82 5.42
CA GLY A 177 11.06 -3.12 6.08
C GLY A 177 11.50 -3.13 7.54
N ASN A 178 11.76 -1.97 8.15
CA ASN A 178 12.04 -1.82 9.57
C ASN A 178 10.95 -2.45 10.45
N SER A 179 9.68 -2.38 10.07
CA SER A 179 8.57 -3.06 10.74
C SER A 179 8.68 -4.58 10.61
N SER A 180 8.88 -5.09 9.39
CA SER A 180 8.97 -6.50 9.05
C SER A 180 9.59 -6.69 7.67
N PRO A 181 10.09 -7.89 7.32
CA PRO A 181 10.55 -8.19 5.96
C PRO A 181 9.49 -7.94 4.86
N ASN A 182 8.20 -7.91 5.21
CA ASN A 182 7.11 -7.62 4.29
C ASN A 182 6.84 -6.12 4.11
N GLY A 183 7.32 -5.25 5.02
CA GLY A 183 7.26 -3.79 4.88
C GLY A 183 8.37 -3.21 4.00
N LYS A 184 9.15 -4.06 3.31
CA LYS A 184 10.23 -3.63 2.42
C LYS A 184 9.67 -3.40 1.02
N GLY A 185 9.69 -2.16 0.54
CA GLY A 185 9.25 -1.78 -0.81
C GLY A 185 10.28 -2.09 -1.89
N ALA A 186 9.94 -1.76 -3.14
CA ALA A 186 10.84 -1.96 -4.28
C ALA A 186 12.11 -1.10 -4.17
N ALA A 187 11.96 0.21 -3.98
CA ALA A 187 13.02 1.20 -3.81
C ALA A 187 13.19 1.59 -2.33
N TRP A 188 13.44 0.58 -1.49
CA TRP A 188 13.43 0.62 -0.02
C TRP A 188 14.37 1.62 0.69
N GLN A 189 15.25 2.34 -0.01
CA GLN A 189 16.05 3.46 0.53
C GLN A 189 15.76 4.82 -0.13
N ALA A 190 14.78 4.91 -1.02
CA ALA A 190 14.36 6.19 -1.60
C ALA A 190 13.82 7.16 -0.54
N ARG A 191 13.94 8.47 -0.80
CA ARG A 191 13.28 9.51 -0.01
C ARG A 191 11.80 9.60 -0.44
N ILE A 192 10.95 10.04 0.47
CA ILE A 192 9.49 10.08 0.31
C ILE A 192 9.04 11.53 0.49
N ALA A 193 8.55 12.15 -0.58
CA ALA A 193 7.82 13.40 -0.52
C ALA A 193 6.31 13.13 -0.50
N GLN A 194 5.57 13.91 0.26
CA GLN A 194 4.11 13.86 0.33
C GLN A 194 3.52 15.02 -0.49
N SER A 195 2.43 14.77 -1.21
CA SER A 195 1.62 15.80 -1.87
C SER A 195 0.14 15.43 -1.76
N SER A 196 -0.76 16.40 -1.89
CA SER A 196 -2.21 16.18 -1.76
C SER A 196 -2.87 15.84 -3.10
N SER A 197 -3.67 14.78 -3.12
CA SER A 197 -4.59 14.46 -4.23
C SER A 197 -5.76 15.45 -4.38
N GLY A 198 -5.95 16.39 -3.44
CA GLY A 198 -7.02 17.39 -3.47
C GLY A 198 -6.96 18.35 -4.66
N ASN A 199 -5.82 18.44 -5.36
CA ASN A 199 -5.69 19.09 -6.67
C ASN A 199 -5.27 18.05 -7.73
N LEU A 200 -6.17 17.75 -8.66
CA LEU A 200 -5.94 16.75 -9.71
C LEU A 200 -4.93 17.19 -10.79
N LEU A 201 -4.76 18.50 -11.00
CA LEU A 201 -3.70 19.06 -11.87
C LEU A 201 -2.30 18.69 -11.33
N PRO A 202 -1.25 18.66 -12.16
CA PRO A 202 0.11 18.41 -11.70
C PRO A 202 0.55 19.40 -10.61
N ASP A 203 1.48 18.95 -9.75
CA ASP A 203 2.03 19.81 -8.69
C ASP A 203 3.00 20.86 -9.25
N ASP A 204 3.40 21.81 -8.40
CA ASP A 204 4.40 22.81 -8.76
C ASP A 204 5.74 22.14 -9.11
N GLY A 205 6.11 22.21 -10.40
CA GLY A 205 7.32 21.58 -10.93
C GLY A 205 8.62 22.03 -10.24
N PRO A 206 8.83 23.35 -10.01
CA PRO A 206 9.97 23.84 -9.23
C PRO A 206 10.01 23.27 -7.81
N GLY A 207 8.87 23.15 -7.13
CA GLY A 207 8.74 22.49 -5.83
C GLY A 207 9.15 21.01 -5.85
N LEU A 208 8.64 20.23 -6.81
CA LEU A 208 9.04 18.83 -7.00
C LEU A 208 10.54 18.70 -7.28
N ALA A 209 11.09 19.56 -8.15
CA ALA A 209 12.52 19.57 -8.47
C ALA A 209 13.40 19.95 -7.26
N ALA A 210 12.99 20.92 -6.45
CA ALA A 210 13.70 21.31 -5.23
C ALA A 210 13.70 20.20 -4.16
N GLN A 211 12.65 19.37 -4.12
CA GLN A 211 12.60 18.18 -3.27
C GLN A 211 13.44 16.99 -3.83
N GLY A 212 13.87 17.08 -5.09
CA GLY A 212 14.61 16.04 -5.80
C GLY A 212 13.72 14.89 -6.30
N VAL A 213 12.44 15.16 -6.57
CA VAL A 213 11.47 14.17 -7.05
C VAL A 213 11.75 13.79 -8.50
N SER A 214 11.94 12.49 -8.75
CA SER A 214 12.15 11.93 -10.10
C SER A 214 11.05 10.96 -10.53
N VAL A 215 10.18 10.55 -9.60
CA VAL A 215 8.96 9.76 -9.85
C VAL A 215 7.82 10.31 -9.00
N GLN A 216 6.63 10.47 -9.56
CA GLN A 216 5.41 10.79 -8.80
C GLN A 216 4.36 9.69 -8.98
N ASN A 217 3.88 9.15 -7.84
CA ASN A 217 2.84 8.13 -7.77
C ASN A 217 1.45 8.75 -7.57
N HIS A 218 0.48 8.25 -8.31
CA HIS A 218 -0.92 8.69 -8.30
C HIS A 218 -1.89 7.49 -8.27
N SER A 219 -2.08 6.88 -7.09
CA SER A 219 -2.96 5.71 -6.92
C SER A 219 -4.42 6.09 -6.59
N TYR A 220 -4.99 7.05 -7.34
CA TYR A 220 -6.35 7.55 -7.14
C TYR A 220 -7.12 7.70 -8.46
N GLY A 221 -8.46 7.68 -8.36
CA GLY A 221 -9.40 8.02 -9.43
C GLY A 221 -10.29 9.21 -9.04
N VAL A 222 -11.35 9.47 -9.81
CA VAL A 222 -12.34 10.52 -9.51
C VAL A 222 -13.67 9.96 -8.96
N SER A 223 -14.36 10.78 -8.17
CA SER A 223 -15.65 10.44 -7.55
C SER A 223 -16.80 10.13 -8.51
N VAL A 224 -16.70 10.55 -9.78
CA VAL A 224 -17.71 10.35 -10.83
C VAL A 224 -17.58 9.03 -11.59
N GLY A 225 -16.57 8.21 -11.27
CA GLY A 225 -16.37 6.90 -11.91
C GLY A 225 -15.50 7.00 -13.16
N VAL A 226 -16.06 6.63 -14.31
CA VAL A 226 -15.31 6.55 -15.58
C VAL A 226 -15.18 7.92 -16.24
N GLU A 227 -13.94 8.35 -16.49
CA GLU A 227 -13.59 9.53 -17.29
C GLU A 227 -12.50 9.16 -18.30
N ASN A 228 -12.90 8.86 -19.53
CA ASN A 228 -12.00 8.49 -20.61
C ASN A 228 -12.03 9.53 -21.73
N PHE A 229 -11.34 10.64 -21.51
CA PHE A 229 -11.10 11.72 -22.49
C PHE A 229 -9.78 12.42 -22.15
N TYR A 230 -9.18 13.12 -23.11
CA TYR A 230 -7.99 13.94 -22.91
C TYR A 230 -8.41 15.35 -22.49
N GLY A 231 -8.42 15.66 -21.18
CA GLY A 231 -8.86 16.94 -20.64
C GLY A 231 -7.72 17.92 -20.37
N LEU A 232 -7.95 18.89 -19.47
CA LEU A 232 -6.92 19.89 -19.12
C LEU A 232 -5.86 19.32 -18.18
N GLU A 233 -6.18 18.32 -17.36
CA GLU A 233 -5.24 17.68 -16.46
C GLU A 233 -4.29 16.76 -17.23
N ALA A 234 -4.81 15.91 -18.13
CA ALA A 234 -3.99 15.12 -19.05
C ALA A 234 -3.01 16.00 -19.85
N ARG A 235 -3.52 17.11 -20.38
CA ARG A 235 -2.72 18.12 -21.09
C ARG A 235 -1.64 18.74 -20.20
N ALA A 236 -1.96 19.03 -18.93
CA ALA A 236 -1.01 19.61 -17.99
C ALA A 236 0.10 18.62 -17.58
N TYR A 237 -0.20 17.33 -17.40
CA TYR A 237 0.82 16.30 -17.15
C TYR A 237 1.73 16.10 -18.37
N ASP A 238 1.20 16.11 -19.59
CA ASP A 238 2.03 16.06 -20.81
C ASP A 238 2.99 17.26 -20.91
N ALA A 239 2.51 18.46 -20.57
CA ALA A 239 3.34 19.67 -20.52
C ALA A 239 4.40 19.60 -19.41
N GLN A 240 4.06 19.11 -18.22
CA GLN A 240 5.02 18.95 -17.12
C GLN A 240 6.12 17.91 -17.47
N ALA A 241 5.76 16.79 -18.09
CA ALA A 241 6.74 15.79 -18.54
C ALA A 241 7.71 16.33 -19.60
N ARG A 242 7.31 17.30 -20.44
CA ARG A 242 8.23 18.04 -21.32
C ARG A 242 9.14 19.02 -20.55
N GLN A 243 8.60 19.71 -19.55
CA GLN A 243 9.36 20.70 -18.76
C GLN A 243 10.37 20.07 -17.80
N TYR A 244 10.09 18.85 -17.31
CA TYR A 244 10.94 18.12 -16.37
C TYR A 244 11.27 16.74 -16.96
N PRO A 245 12.21 16.65 -17.92
CA PRO A 245 12.38 15.44 -18.73
C PRO A 245 12.71 14.15 -17.96
N ALA A 246 13.20 14.23 -16.72
CA ALA A 246 13.50 13.08 -15.88
C ALA A 246 12.35 12.65 -14.94
N LEU A 247 11.25 13.41 -14.88
CA LEU A 247 10.10 13.13 -14.01
C LEU A 247 9.16 12.10 -14.65
N VAL A 248 8.96 10.97 -13.97
CA VAL A 248 8.02 9.92 -14.39
C VAL A 248 6.74 10.02 -13.56
N HIS A 249 5.59 10.26 -14.19
CA HIS A 249 4.28 10.12 -13.55
C HIS A 249 3.73 8.71 -13.77
N VAL A 250 3.33 8.04 -12.68
CA VAL A 250 2.72 6.72 -12.70
C VAL A 250 1.33 6.79 -12.05
N PHE A 251 0.31 6.45 -12.81
CA PHE A 251 -1.09 6.43 -12.40
C PHE A 251 -1.60 4.99 -12.32
N SER A 252 -2.45 4.70 -11.35
CA SER A 252 -3.32 3.53 -11.40
C SER A 252 -4.31 3.65 -12.56
N ALA A 253 -4.65 2.56 -13.24
CA ALA A 253 -5.61 2.61 -14.35
C ALA A 253 -7.06 2.90 -13.89
N GLY A 254 -7.42 2.39 -12.71
CA GLY A 254 -8.78 2.32 -12.22
C GLY A 254 -9.22 0.90 -11.86
N ASN A 255 -10.21 0.80 -10.96
CA ASN A 255 -10.72 -0.46 -10.44
C ASN A 255 -12.17 -0.72 -10.88
N VAL A 256 -12.54 -0.26 -12.08
CA VAL A 256 -13.89 -0.35 -12.65
C VAL A 256 -13.93 -1.12 -13.97
N GLY A 257 -13.04 -2.10 -14.13
CA GLY A 257 -12.83 -2.89 -15.36
C GLY A 257 -14.06 -3.53 -15.99
N SER A 258 -15.15 -3.73 -15.24
CA SER A 258 -16.45 -4.22 -15.72
C SER A 258 -17.42 -3.14 -16.21
N GLN A 259 -17.16 -1.86 -15.92
CA GLN A 259 -18.02 -0.75 -16.35
C GLN A 259 -17.86 -0.48 -17.85
N PRO A 260 -18.90 0.03 -18.54
CA PRO A 260 -18.81 0.39 -19.93
C PRO A 260 -18.04 1.70 -20.16
N GLY A 261 -17.60 1.92 -21.40
CA GLY A 261 -17.03 3.19 -21.83
C GLY A 261 -18.03 4.35 -21.66
N PRO A 262 -17.56 5.56 -21.28
CA PRO A 262 -18.43 6.65 -20.85
C PRO A 262 -19.19 7.26 -22.03
N ALA A 263 -20.40 7.75 -21.75
CA ALA A 263 -21.22 8.44 -22.74
C ALA A 263 -20.53 9.71 -23.30
N ALA A 264 -20.94 10.13 -24.50
CA ALA A 264 -20.31 11.21 -25.26
C ALA A 264 -18.81 10.99 -25.60
N THR A 265 -18.36 9.73 -25.69
CA THR A 265 -17.05 9.33 -26.22
C THR A 265 -17.19 8.30 -27.34
N ALA A 266 -16.10 8.04 -28.08
CA ALA A 266 -16.10 7.09 -29.19
C ALA A 266 -16.48 5.64 -28.78
N TYR A 267 -16.29 5.28 -27.51
CA TYR A 267 -16.51 3.92 -26.98
C TYR A 267 -17.73 3.85 -26.03
N ALA A 268 -18.63 4.83 -26.12
CA ALA A 268 -19.81 4.94 -25.25
C ALA A 268 -20.63 3.64 -25.23
N GLY A 269 -20.88 3.10 -24.04
CA GLY A 269 -21.71 1.90 -23.84
C GLY A 269 -21.02 0.57 -24.17
N LEU A 270 -19.79 0.57 -24.68
CA LEU A 270 -19.04 -0.68 -24.90
C LEU A 270 -18.61 -1.27 -23.56
N ALA A 271 -19.06 -2.49 -23.26
CA ALA A 271 -18.80 -3.16 -21.99
C ALA A 271 -17.29 -3.43 -21.77
N SER A 272 -16.84 -3.31 -20.51
CA SER A 272 -15.48 -3.64 -20.05
C SER A 272 -14.35 -3.03 -20.91
N THR A 273 -14.57 -1.80 -21.38
CA THR A 273 -13.76 -1.12 -22.41
C THR A 273 -13.69 0.37 -22.09
N ALA A 274 -12.56 1.02 -22.37
CA ALA A 274 -12.40 2.47 -22.32
C ALA A 274 -12.83 3.10 -20.97
N ASN A 275 -12.48 2.43 -19.86
CA ASN A 275 -13.05 2.67 -18.54
C ASN A 275 -12.04 3.14 -17.48
N LEU A 276 -11.09 4.00 -17.87
CA LEU A 276 -10.18 4.68 -16.95
C LEU A 276 -10.93 5.63 -16.01
N THR A 277 -10.45 5.76 -14.77
CA THR A 277 -11.13 6.49 -13.67
C THR A 277 -10.62 7.93 -13.47
N GLY A 278 -10.30 8.64 -14.56
CA GLY A 278 -9.86 10.04 -14.48
C GLY A 278 -9.24 10.49 -15.80
N GLU A 279 -9.62 11.68 -16.26
CA GLU A 279 -9.12 12.22 -17.54
C GLU A 279 -7.58 12.33 -17.58
N PHE A 280 -6.95 12.70 -16.46
CA PHE A 280 -5.49 12.76 -16.32
C PHE A 280 -4.76 11.45 -16.68
N LYS A 281 -5.42 10.29 -16.55
CA LYS A 281 -4.87 8.97 -16.92
C LYS A 281 -4.73 8.79 -18.45
N ASN A 282 -5.37 9.66 -19.25
CA ASN A 282 -5.27 9.71 -20.70
C ASN A 282 -4.04 10.50 -21.20
N ALA A 283 -3.23 11.11 -20.32
CA ALA A 283 -1.95 11.73 -20.68
C ALA A 283 -1.07 10.76 -21.48
N LYS A 284 -0.33 11.29 -22.46
CA LYS A 284 0.56 10.53 -23.35
C LYS A 284 1.91 10.26 -22.71
N ASN A 285 2.39 11.15 -21.85
CA ASN A 285 3.76 11.12 -21.34
C ASN A 285 3.88 10.45 -19.96
N SER A 286 2.77 9.98 -19.39
CA SER A 286 2.73 9.20 -18.15
C SER A 286 2.70 7.69 -18.41
N LEU A 287 2.68 6.90 -17.33
CA LEU A 287 2.30 5.49 -17.34
C LEU A 287 0.96 5.33 -16.63
N SER A 288 0.01 4.65 -17.25
CA SER A 288 -1.19 4.10 -16.61
C SER A 288 -0.98 2.61 -16.39
N VAL A 289 -1.26 2.11 -15.19
CA VAL A 289 -0.92 0.75 -14.76
C VAL A 289 -2.17 0.01 -14.30
N GLY A 290 -2.54 -1.06 -15.00
CA GLY A 290 -3.58 -2.01 -14.58
C GLY A 290 -3.03 -3.07 -13.63
N ASN A 291 -3.88 -3.96 -13.12
CA ASN A 291 -3.47 -4.94 -12.11
C ASN A 291 -3.70 -6.41 -12.47
N THR A 292 -2.74 -7.23 -12.03
CA THR A 292 -2.77 -8.70 -12.12
C THR A 292 -2.83 -9.37 -10.74
N ASP A 293 -3.20 -10.65 -10.74
CA ASP A 293 -3.04 -11.54 -9.60
C ASP A 293 -1.60 -12.11 -9.51
N ALA A 294 -1.37 -13.04 -8.57
CA ALA A 294 -0.05 -13.68 -8.40
C ALA A 294 0.37 -14.58 -9.58
N LEU A 295 -0.54 -14.94 -10.49
CA LEU A 295 -0.27 -15.74 -11.69
C LEU A 295 -0.09 -14.85 -12.94
N GLY A 296 -0.01 -13.53 -12.77
CA GLY A 296 0.10 -12.59 -13.88
C GLY A 296 -1.19 -12.41 -14.69
N GLN A 297 -2.33 -12.92 -14.20
CA GLN A 297 -3.61 -12.81 -14.88
C GLN A 297 -4.26 -11.47 -14.57
N VAL A 298 -4.67 -10.71 -15.60
CA VAL A 298 -5.31 -9.40 -15.42
C VAL A 298 -6.67 -9.59 -14.76
N VAL A 299 -6.86 -9.02 -13.57
CA VAL A 299 -8.08 -9.22 -12.80
C VAL A 299 -9.26 -8.45 -13.39
N ALA A 300 -10.47 -8.97 -13.21
CA ALA A 300 -11.70 -8.40 -13.81
C ALA A 300 -11.98 -6.95 -13.39
N LEU A 301 -11.48 -6.52 -12.23
CA LEU A 301 -11.63 -5.15 -11.74
C LEU A 301 -10.66 -4.16 -12.40
N SER A 302 -9.55 -4.61 -13.02
CA SER A 302 -8.58 -3.72 -13.67
C SER A 302 -9.25 -2.94 -14.80
N SER A 303 -9.23 -1.62 -14.73
CA SER A 303 -9.65 -0.75 -15.84
C SER A 303 -8.81 -1.00 -17.10
N ARG A 304 -9.45 -0.78 -18.25
CA ARG A 304 -9.04 -1.19 -19.59
C ARG A 304 -9.18 -0.02 -20.56
N GLY A 305 -8.32 0.01 -21.57
CA GLY A 305 -8.42 0.94 -22.67
C GLY A 305 -9.45 0.50 -23.73
N PRO A 306 -9.36 1.07 -24.94
CA PRO A 306 -8.41 2.12 -25.34
C PRO A 306 -8.59 3.44 -24.59
N ALA A 307 -7.60 4.33 -24.69
CA ALA A 307 -7.82 5.76 -24.45
C ALA A 307 -8.88 6.32 -25.40
N ALA A 308 -9.41 7.50 -25.11
CA ALA A 308 -10.50 8.10 -25.89
C ALA A 308 -10.24 8.22 -27.41
N ASP A 309 -8.98 8.41 -27.80
CA ASP A 309 -8.49 8.54 -29.17
C ASP A 309 -7.92 7.22 -29.76
N GLY A 310 -8.06 6.09 -29.05
CA GLY A 310 -7.67 4.77 -29.55
C GLY A 310 -6.28 4.28 -29.18
N ARG A 311 -5.54 5.04 -28.38
CA ARG A 311 -4.21 4.65 -27.83
C ARG A 311 -4.30 3.48 -26.85
N VAL A 312 -3.17 2.78 -26.69
CA VAL A 312 -2.95 1.73 -25.69
C VAL A 312 -2.99 2.35 -24.29
N LYS A 313 -3.98 1.90 -23.51
CA LYS A 313 -4.08 2.11 -22.06
C LYS A 313 -4.68 0.85 -21.42
N PRO A 314 -4.35 0.52 -20.16
CA PRO A 314 -3.11 0.93 -19.49
C PRO A 314 -1.88 0.54 -20.34
N GLU A 315 -0.74 1.21 -20.18
CA GLU A 315 0.49 0.81 -20.90
C GLU A 315 1.13 -0.43 -20.28
N LEU A 316 0.94 -0.67 -18.99
CA LEU A 316 1.48 -1.83 -18.28
C LEU A 316 0.43 -2.44 -17.37
N VAL A 317 0.68 -3.68 -16.97
CA VAL A 317 0.10 -4.24 -15.76
C VAL A 317 1.20 -4.65 -14.78
N ALA A 318 0.84 -4.76 -13.51
CA ALA A 318 1.72 -5.26 -12.47
C ALA A 318 0.88 -5.94 -11.38
N TYR A 319 1.51 -6.77 -10.55
CA TYR A 319 0.82 -7.38 -9.41
C TYR A 319 0.09 -6.32 -8.56
N GLY A 320 -1.21 -6.54 -8.34
CA GLY A 320 -2.04 -5.65 -7.53
C GLY A 320 -3.36 -6.32 -7.20
N SER A 321 -3.31 -7.42 -6.45
CA SER A 321 -4.42 -8.37 -6.31
C SER A 321 -5.75 -7.79 -5.82
N GLY A 322 -5.77 -6.59 -5.20
CA GLY A 322 -7.00 -5.87 -4.88
C GLY A 322 -7.06 -4.44 -5.42
N GLY A 323 -6.16 -4.01 -6.30
CA GLY A 323 -6.29 -2.72 -6.98
C GLY A 323 -5.11 -2.34 -7.88
N SER A 324 -5.42 -1.59 -8.94
CA SER A 324 -4.45 -0.88 -9.78
C SER A 324 -3.61 0.16 -9.01
N SER A 325 -4.08 0.60 -7.83
CA SER A 325 -3.28 1.32 -6.84
C SER A 325 -1.95 0.63 -6.50
N ASP A 326 -2.01 -0.65 -6.13
CA ASP A 326 -0.84 -1.42 -5.71
C ASP A 326 0.13 -1.58 -6.89
N ALA A 327 -0.43 -1.82 -8.08
CA ALA A 327 0.31 -2.00 -9.31
C ALA A 327 1.08 -0.72 -9.71
N ALA A 328 0.43 0.45 -9.64
CA ALA A 328 1.07 1.74 -9.86
C ALA A 328 2.17 2.04 -8.84
N ALA A 329 1.94 1.72 -7.56
CA ALA A 329 2.95 1.86 -6.50
C ALA A 329 4.18 0.97 -6.77
N LEU A 330 3.99 -0.28 -7.21
CA LEU A 330 5.09 -1.14 -7.60
C LEU A 330 5.83 -0.61 -8.83
N VAL A 331 5.13 -0.16 -9.89
CA VAL A 331 5.77 0.42 -11.09
C VAL A 331 6.50 1.73 -10.79
N SER A 332 6.01 2.57 -9.87
CA SER A 332 6.73 3.74 -9.34
C SER A 332 8.06 3.32 -8.68
N GLY A 333 8.03 2.28 -7.86
CA GLY A 333 9.23 1.71 -7.24
C GLY A 333 10.21 1.09 -8.23
N ILE A 334 9.71 0.40 -9.27
CA ILE A 334 10.55 -0.14 -10.35
C ILE A 334 11.17 1.00 -11.18
N SER A 335 10.43 2.08 -11.45
CA SER A 335 10.91 3.27 -12.14
C SER A 335 12.11 3.90 -11.41
N LEU A 336 12.06 3.99 -10.08
CA LEU A 336 13.20 4.42 -9.26
C LEU A 336 14.39 3.46 -9.37
N LEU A 337 14.18 2.14 -9.40
CA LEU A 337 15.26 1.16 -9.56
C LEU A 337 15.95 1.27 -10.93
N ALA A 338 15.18 1.48 -11.99
CA ALA A 338 15.69 1.73 -13.34
C ALA A 338 16.46 3.07 -13.43
N GLN A 339 15.92 4.15 -12.87
CA GLN A 339 16.62 5.43 -12.75
C GLN A 339 17.93 5.30 -11.95
N HIS A 340 17.93 4.52 -10.88
CA HIS A 340 19.14 4.27 -10.08
C HIS A 340 20.20 3.51 -10.88
N ALA A 341 19.80 2.44 -11.57
CA ALA A 341 20.66 1.65 -12.44
C ALA A 341 21.32 2.48 -13.55
N TYR A 342 20.56 3.38 -14.18
CA TYR A 342 21.12 4.30 -15.18
C TYR A 342 22.10 5.29 -14.55
N ARG A 343 21.75 5.88 -13.40
CA ARG A 343 22.61 6.86 -12.70
C ARG A 343 23.93 6.26 -12.23
N GLU A 344 23.95 5.02 -11.76
CA GLU A 344 25.18 4.28 -11.43
C GLU A 344 26.14 4.16 -12.63
N ARG A 345 25.61 4.11 -13.86
CA ARG A 345 26.42 4.02 -15.09
C ARG A 345 26.76 5.36 -15.74
N ARG A 346 25.90 6.38 -15.57
CA ARG A 346 25.94 7.63 -16.35
C ARG A 346 26.11 8.90 -15.51
N GLY A 347 26.00 8.82 -14.18
CA GLY A 347 26.09 9.96 -13.26
C GLY A 347 24.86 10.88 -13.23
N THR A 348 23.96 10.79 -14.21
CA THR A 348 22.74 11.60 -14.35
C THR A 348 21.49 10.73 -14.30
N LEU A 349 20.30 11.35 -14.24
CA LEU A 349 19.03 10.63 -14.41
C LEU A 349 18.70 10.46 -15.91
N PRO A 350 18.08 9.35 -16.31
CA PRO A 350 17.58 9.16 -17.67
C PRO A 350 16.35 10.05 -17.93
N PRO A 351 16.04 10.37 -19.20
CA PRO A 351 14.75 10.93 -19.54
C PRO A 351 13.63 9.91 -19.28
N ALA A 352 12.43 10.40 -18.94
CA ALA A 352 11.24 9.61 -18.69
C ALA A 352 10.84 8.76 -19.91
N ALA A 353 11.12 9.24 -21.13
CA ALA A 353 10.97 8.46 -22.36
C ALA A 353 11.82 7.17 -22.36
N LEU A 354 13.06 7.22 -21.86
CA LEU A 354 13.92 6.04 -21.73
C LEU A 354 13.45 5.10 -20.63
N VAL A 355 12.97 5.63 -19.49
CA VAL A 355 12.37 4.81 -18.42
C VAL A 355 11.11 4.10 -18.95
N ARG A 356 10.21 4.80 -19.65
CA ARG A 356 9.05 4.21 -20.33
C ARG A 356 9.48 3.16 -21.34
N ALA A 357 10.38 3.48 -22.28
CA ALA A 357 10.87 2.53 -23.28
C ALA A 357 11.41 1.24 -22.64
N ALA A 358 12.24 1.34 -21.60
CA ALA A 358 12.78 0.17 -20.90
C ALA A 358 11.68 -0.68 -20.25
N LEU A 359 10.76 -0.07 -19.50
CA LEU A 359 9.67 -0.79 -18.81
C LEU A 359 8.72 -1.48 -19.78
N LEU A 360 8.35 -0.80 -20.89
CA LEU A 360 7.49 -1.38 -21.92
C LEU A 360 8.20 -2.46 -22.75
N ASN A 361 9.51 -2.33 -22.94
CA ASN A 361 10.31 -3.31 -23.68
C ASN A 361 10.55 -4.60 -22.90
N THR A 362 10.75 -4.51 -21.57
CA THR A 362 11.10 -5.67 -20.76
C THR A 362 9.87 -6.39 -20.19
N ALA A 363 8.67 -5.81 -20.30
CA ALA A 363 7.44 -6.41 -19.82
C ALA A 363 7.22 -7.84 -20.38
N ASP A 364 6.78 -8.75 -19.51
CA ASP A 364 6.40 -10.11 -19.85
C ASP A 364 4.98 -10.11 -20.45
N ASP A 365 4.80 -10.69 -21.64
CA ASP A 365 3.54 -10.68 -22.39
C ASP A 365 2.38 -11.29 -21.58
N ALA A 366 1.27 -10.57 -21.48
CA ALA A 366 0.14 -10.91 -20.63
C ALA A 366 -1.18 -10.54 -21.33
N GLY A 367 -2.26 -11.30 -21.09
CA GLY A 367 -3.52 -11.10 -21.81
C GLY A 367 -3.46 -11.70 -23.22
N ARG A 368 -3.66 -10.88 -24.27
CA ARG A 368 -3.55 -11.30 -25.67
C ARG A 368 -2.15 -11.00 -26.22
N PRO A 369 -1.62 -11.81 -27.16
CA PRO A 369 -0.22 -11.73 -27.55
C PRO A 369 0.27 -10.34 -28.02
N ASN A 370 1.45 -9.97 -27.51
CA ASN A 370 2.23 -8.75 -27.74
C ASN A 370 1.68 -7.48 -27.07
N VAL A 371 0.63 -6.88 -27.63
CA VAL A 371 0.09 -5.59 -27.17
C VAL A 371 -1.43 -5.63 -27.28
N ASP A 372 -2.13 -5.28 -26.19
CA ASP A 372 -3.60 -5.19 -26.17
C ASP A 372 -4.15 -4.06 -25.27
N PHE A 373 -5.48 -3.88 -25.25
CA PHE A 373 -6.16 -2.85 -24.43
C PHE A 373 -6.51 -3.31 -23.00
N VAL A 374 -5.99 -4.45 -22.55
CA VAL A 374 -6.27 -5.09 -21.25
C VAL A 374 -5.01 -5.12 -20.38
N ALA A 375 -3.89 -5.56 -20.93
CA ALA A 375 -2.59 -5.65 -20.28
C ALA A 375 -1.58 -4.58 -20.77
N GLY A 376 -1.89 -3.87 -21.86
CA GLY A 376 -0.96 -2.93 -22.48
C GLY A 376 0.17 -3.67 -23.19
N TYR A 377 1.40 -3.38 -22.80
CA TYR A 377 2.63 -4.06 -23.24
C TYR A 377 3.01 -5.26 -22.35
N GLY A 378 2.25 -5.55 -21.28
CA GLY A 378 2.42 -6.73 -20.43
C GLY A 378 2.71 -6.44 -18.96
N GLN A 379 3.08 -7.50 -18.24
CA GLN A 379 3.45 -7.49 -16.82
C GLN A 379 4.83 -6.86 -16.62
N ALA A 380 4.94 -5.87 -15.72
CA ALA A 380 6.19 -5.15 -15.48
C ALA A 380 7.32 -6.05 -14.94
N ASP A 381 8.44 -6.12 -15.66
CA ASP A 381 9.67 -6.80 -15.22
C ASP A 381 10.71 -5.79 -14.68
N ALA A 382 10.92 -5.81 -13.36
CA ALA A 382 11.93 -4.97 -12.71
C ALA A 382 13.37 -5.37 -13.03
N LEU A 383 13.61 -6.67 -13.22
CA LEU A 383 14.92 -7.24 -13.48
C LEU A 383 15.39 -6.88 -14.89
N GLY A 384 14.57 -7.16 -15.91
CA GLY A 384 14.84 -6.76 -17.29
C GLY A 384 15.02 -5.24 -17.42
N ALA A 385 14.19 -4.42 -16.77
CA ALA A 385 14.32 -2.96 -16.80
C ALA A 385 15.65 -2.48 -16.19
N VAL A 386 16.06 -3.04 -15.05
CA VAL A 386 17.36 -2.74 -14.42
C VAL A 386 18.53 -3.21 -15.30
N GLN A 387 18.45 -4.41 -15.89
CA GLN A 387 19.49 -4.95 -16.78
C GLN A 387 19.63 -4.10 -18.05
N THR A 388 18.53 -3.67 -18.67
CA THR A 388 18.53 -2.72 -19.80
C THR A 388 19.33 -1.45 -19.50
N MET A 389 19.17 -0.88 -18.30
CA MET A 389 19.91 0.32 -17.89
C MET A 389 21.38 0.03 -17.54
N LEU A 390 21.67 -1.08 -16.85
CA LEU A 390 23.03 -1.44 -16.43
C LEU A 390 23.94 -1.89 -17.59
N ASP A 391 23.36 -2.56 -18.58
CA ASP A 391 24.07 -3.14 -19.73
C ASP A 391 24.05 -2.21 -20.96
N GLY A 392 23.31 -1.10 -20.89
CA GLY A 392 23.27 -0.09 -21.95
C GLY A 392 22.46 -0.52 -23.19
N ARG A 393 21.43 -1.36 -23.01
CA ARG A 393 20.60 -1.91 -24.12
C ARG A 393 19.57 -0.89 -24.63
N PHE A 394 20.02 0.31 -24.98
CA PHE A 394 19.18 1.40 -25.45
C PHE A 394 19.93 2.36 -26.37
N VAL A 395 19.18 3.10 -27.19
CA VAL A 395 19.66 4.25 -27.98
C VAL A 395 18.79 5.47 -27.72
N GLU A 396 19.39 6.65 -27.81
CA GLU A 396 18.73 7.95 -27.65
C GLU A 396 19.04 8.79 -28.88
N GLY A 397 18.09 9.59 -29.35
CA GLY A 397 18.24 10.35 -30.58
C GLY A 397 17.27 11.51 -30.71
N SER A 398 17.38 12.22 -31.84
CA SER A 398 16.48 13.30 -32.22
C SER A 398 16.26 13.25 -33.72
N VAL A 399 15.02 13.45 -34.16
CA VAL A 399 14.64 13.36 -35.58
C VAL A 399 13.79 14.56 -36.00
N ALA A 400 14.05 15.06 -37.20
CA ALA A 400 13.32 16.15 -37.82
C ALA A 400 12.30 15.63 -38.85
N GLN A 401 11.40 16.51 -39.31
CA GLN A 401 10.34 16.16 -40.25
C GLN A 401 10.90 15.50 -41.53
N GLY A 402 10.40 14.31 -41.85
CA GLY A 402 10.82 13.50 -43.00
C GLY A 402 12.17 12.79 -42.87
N GLN A 403 12.98 13.09 -41.85
CA GLN A 403 14.30 12.48 -41.63
C GLN A 403 14.18 11.11 -40.96
N GLU A 404 15.21 10.27 -41.13
CA GLU A 404 15.34 8.94 -40.52
C GLU A 404 16.68 8.85 -39.76
N GLN A 405 16.69 8.16 -38.62
CA GLN A 405 17.88 7.75 -37.87
C GLN A 405 17.97 6.23 -37.92
N VAL A 406 19.18 5.70 -38.11
CA VAL A 406 19.41 4.25 -38.28
C VAL A 406 20.47 3.79 -37.27
N PHE A 407 20.15 2.74 -36.51
CA PHE A 407 21.01 2.17 -35.47
C PHE A 407 21.21 0.66 -35.72
N PRO A 408 22.45 0.15 -35.71
CA PRO A 408 22.70 -1.28 -35.85
C PRO A 408 22.42 -2.02 -34.53
N ILE A 409 21.69 -3.13 -34.61
CA ILE A 409 21.44 -4.07 -33.52
C ILE A 409 21.97 -5.44 -33.93
N THR A 410 22.96 -5.97 -33.21
CA THR A 410 23.50 -7.31 -33.47
C THR A 410 22.71 -8.36 -32.67
N VAL A 411 22.10 -9.31 -33.38
CA VAL A 411 21.38 -10.45 -32.81
C VAL A 411 22.31 -11.68 -32.79
N PRO A 412 22.65 -12.24 -31.62
CA PRO A 412 23.44 -13.46 -31.51
C PRO A 412 22.70 -14.71 -32.04
N ALA A 413 23.45 -15.77 -32.33
CA ALA A 413 22.87 -17.08 -32.59
C ALA A 413 22.25 -17.67 -31.32
N GLY A 414 21.08 -18.32 -31.47
CA GLY A 414 20.34 -18.92 -30.36
C GLY A 414 19.43 -17.96 -29.59
N THR A 415 19.25 -16.72 -30.06
CA THR A 415 18.27 -15.81 -29.45
C THR A 415 16.84 -16.31 -29.62
N HIS A 416 16.11 -16.37 -28.51
CA HIS A 416 14.73 -16.85 -28.47
C HIS A 416 13.75 -15.75 -28.83
N ARG A 417 14.00 -14.51 -28.37
CA ARG A 417 13.21 -13.34 -28.76
C ARG A 417 14.06 -12.06 -28.80
N LEU A 418 13.81 -11.21 -29.78
CA LEU A 418 14.22 -9.81 -29.81
C LEU A 418 13.00 -8.93 -29.50
N LYS A 419 13.11 -8.00 -28.56
CA LYS A 419 12.12 -6.95 -28.29
C LYS A 419 12.77 -5.59 -28.50
N ILE A 420 12.06 -4.67 -29.12
CA ILE A 420 12.48 -3.28 -29.35
C ILE A 420 11.27 -2.38 -29.11
N THR A 421 11.37 -1.42 -28.19
CA THR A 421 10.31 -0.41 -27.96
C THR A 421 10.87 1.01 -28.07
N LEU A 422 10.34 1.77 -29.03
CA LEU A 422 10.50 3.21 -29.17
C LEU A 422 9.52 3.92 -28.23
N ALA A 423 9.93 5.00 -27.57
CA ALA A 423 9.05 5.91 -26.86
C ALA A 423 9.57 7.36 -26.91
N TRP A 424 8.65 8.33 -26.84
CA TRP A 424 9.01 9.75 -26.81
C TRP A 424 8.07 10.58 -25.93
N THR A 425 8.58 11.72 -25.45
CA THR A 425 7.79 12.73 -24.75
C THR A 425 7.15 13.66 -25.79
N ASP A 426 5.88 13.42 -26.10
CA ASP A 426 5.13 14.11 -27.16
C ASP A 426 4.57 15.45 -26.67
N PRO A 427 4.56 16.55 -27.47
CA PRO A 427 3.93 17.82 -27.08
C PRO A 427 2.47 17.69 -26.70
N GLU A 428 2.00 18.43 -25.69
CA GLU A 428 0.61 18.30 -25.24
C GLU A 428 -0.40 18.73 -26.32
N ALA A 429 -1.47 17.96 -26.48
CA ALA A 429 -2.50 18.21 -27.48
C ALA A 429 -3.50 19.29 -27.03
N ALA A 430 -4.42 19.67 -27.92
CA ALA A 430 -5.62 20.38 -27.49
C ALA A 430 -6.51 19.46 -26.64
N ALA A 431 -7.14 20.01 -25.60
CA ALA A 431 -8.14 19.26 -24.83
C ALA A 431 -9.31 18.83 -25.74
N ASN A 432 -9.79 17.61 -25.54
CA ASN A 432 -10.87 16.99 -26.32
C ASN A 432 -10.59 16.87 -27.84
N ALA A 433 -9.30 16.79 -28.23
CA ALA A 433 -8.92 16.50 -29.61
C ALA A 433 -9.24 15.04 -30.00
N ALA A 434 -9.69 14.83 -31.24
CA ALA A 434 -10.06 13.50 -31.75
C ALA A 434 -8.86 12.56 -31.98
N SER A 435 -7.65 13.13 -32.13
CA SER A 435 -6.37 12.44 -31.99
C SER A 435 -5.49 13.29 -31.09
N THR A 436 -4.78 12.68 -30.15
CA THR A 436 -3.89 13.41 -29.25
C THR A 436 -2.43 13.38 -29.69
N LEU A 437 -2.02 12.51 -30.61
CA LEU A 437 -0.62 12.48 -31.09
C LEU A 437 -0.28 13.78 -31.83
N VAL A 438 0.79 14.46 -31.43
CA VAL A 438 1.23 15.73 -32.05
C VAL A 438 2.46 15.52 -32.93
N ASN A 439 3.41 14.71 -32.46
CA ASN A 439 4.59 14.29 -33.21
C ASN A 439 4.53 12.78 -33.44
N ASP A 440 4.36 12.41 -34.70
CA ASP A 440 4.26 11.03 -35.18
C ASP A 440 5.64 10.55 -35.64
N LEU A 441 6.13 9.48 -35.00
CA LEU A 441 7.40 8.82 -35.32
C LEU A 441 7.13 7.39 -35.79
N ASP A 442 7.69 7.00 -36.94
CA ASP A 442 7.64 5.62 -37.42
C ASP A 442 8.86 4.83 -36.91
N LEU A 443 8.63 3.68 -36.28
CA LEU A 443 9.58 2.60 -36.04
C LEU A 443 9.58 1.61 -37.22
N ALA A 444 10.75 1.16 -37.63
CA ALA A 444 10.90 -0.05 -38.41
C ALA A 444 12.17 -0.81 -38.02
N LEU A 445 12.10 -2.14 -38.10
CA LEU A 445 13.27 -3.01 -38.02
C LEU A 445 13.52 -3.62 -39.40
N VAL A 446 14.75 -3.55 -39.90
CA VAL A 446 15.15 -4.12 -41.20
C VAL A 446 16.30 -5.10 -40.98
N ARG A 447 16.37 -6.21 -41.71
CA ARG A 447 17.56 -7.06 -41.81
C ARG A 447 18.21 -6.86 -43.18
N PRO A 448 19.33 -6.13 -43.30
CA PRO A 448 19.94 -5.84 -44.60
C PRO A 448 20.38 -7.07 -45.39
N ALA A 449 20.69 -8.18 -44.70
CA ALA A 449 21.17 -9.42 -45.32
C ALA A 449 20.17 -10.07 -46.30
N ASP A 450 18.87 -9.85 -46.12
CA ASP A 450 17.80 -10.38 -46.99
C ASP A 450 16.64 -9.41 -47.24
N GLY A 451 16.76 -8.16 -46.80
CA GLY A 451 15.78 -7.10 -47.01
C GLY A 451 14.48 -7.25 -46.21
N GLN A 452 14.38 -8.22 -45.29
CA GLN A 452 13.17 -8.38 -44.48
C GLN A 452 12.94 -7.14 -43.60
N ARG A 453 11.69 -6.68 -43.52
CA ARG A 453 11.26 -5.51 -42.76
C ARG A 453 10.08 -5.85 -41.86
N TRP A 454 10.18 -5.45 -40.60
CA TRP A 454 9.12 -5.56 -39.60
C TRP A 454 8.68 -4.17 -39.17
N LEU A 455 7.37 -4.00 -39.11
CA LEU A 455 6.69 -2.83 -38.57
C LEU A 455 6.25 -3.11 -37.12
N PRO A 456 5.91 -2.07 -36.33
CA PRO A 456 5.42 -2.27 -34.97
C PRO A 456 4.07 -2.99 -34.92
N TRP A 457 3.70 -3.39 -33.71
CA TRP A 457 2.39 -3.94 -33.42
C TRP A 457 1.36 -2.81 -33.25
N THR A 458 0.34 -2.80 -34.12
CA THR A 458 -0.75 -1.82 -34.06
C THR A 458 -2.08 -2.52 -33.80
N LEU A 459 -2.86 -1.97 -32.86
CA LEU A 459 -4.22 -2.42 -32.55
C LEU A 459 -5.29 -1.78 -33.45
N SER A 460 -6.45 -2.41 -33.50
CA SER A 460 -7.62 -1.88 -34.18
C SER A 460 -8.48 -1.04 -33.23
N ALA A 461 -8.32 0.28 -33.26
CA ALA A 461 -9.10 1.24 -32.47
C ALA A 461 -10.55 1.50 -32.96
N TYR A 462 -11.10 0.70 -33.87
CA TYR A 462 -12.50 0.86 -34.31
C TYR A 462 -13.45 0.56 -33.13
N PRO A 463 -14.46 1.40 -32.83
CA PRO A 463 -15.31 1.29 -31.63
C PRO A 463 -16.35 0.18 -31.74
N HIS A 464 -15.88 -1.07 -31.70
CA HIS A 464 -16.69 -2.28 -31.67
C HIS A 464 -15.92 -3.38 -30.93
N LEU A 465 -16.59 -4.15 -30.07
CA LEU A 465 -15.93 -5.14 -29.21
C LEU A 465 -15.07 -6.13 -30.02
N ASP A 466 -15.59 -6.70 -31.11
CA ASP A 466 -14.84 -7.61 -31.99
C ASP A 466 -13.62 -6.98 -32.68
N SER A 467 -13.58 -5.64 -32.80
CA SER A 467 -12.43 -4.93 -33.36
C SER A 467 -11.36 -4.70 -32.31
N LEU A 468 -11.77 -4.27 -31.12
CA LEU A 468 -10.91 -4.08 -29.93
C LEU A 468 -10.40 -5.41 -29.34
N ALA A 469 -11.05 -6.53 -29.68
CA ALA A 469 -10.66 -7.87 -29.27
C ALA A 469 -9.62 -8.56 -30.19
N ARG A 470 -9.30 -7.98 -31.36
CA ARG A 470 -8.36 -8.59 -32.32
C ARG A 470 -6.91 -8.49 -31.82
N PRO A 471 -6.08 -9.53 -32.03
CA PRO A 471 -4.64 -9.42 -31.86
C PRO A 471 -4.05 -8.28 -32.69
N ALA A 472 -2.99 -7.65 -32.17
CA ALA A 472 -2.25 -6.61 -32.87
C ALA A 472 -1.67 -7.12 -34.21
N ARG A 473 -1.43 -6.19 -35.14
CA ARG A 473 -0.96 -6.50 -36.50
C ARG A 473 0.21 -5.60 -36.89
N ARG A 474 1.11 -6.12 -37.71
CA ARG A 474 2.29 -5.40 -38.23
C ARG A 474 1.88 -4.28 -39.17
N ARG A 475 1.87 -3.04 -38.67
CA ARG A 475 1.48 -1.80 -39.38
C ARG A 475 2.23 -0.61 -38.73
N PRO A 476 2.28 0.58 -39.36
CA PRO A 476 2.68 1.80 -38.66
C PRO A 476 1.64 2.18 -37.59
N ASN A 477 2.06 2.81 -36.47
CA ASN A 477 1.17 3.21 -35.39
C ASN A 477 1.09 4.74 -35.20
N HIS A 478 0.33 5.39 -36.08
CA HIS A 478 0.01 6.83 -36.03
C HIS A 478 -0.98 7.23 -34.91
N ARG A 479 -0.85 6.66 -33.69
CA ARG A 479 -1.65 7.00 -32.50
C ARG A 479 -0.85 7.06 -31.21
N ASP A 480 -0.05 6.04 -30.96
CA ASP A 480 0.68 5.90 -29.69
C ASP A 480 2.03 6.62 -29.75
N ASN A 481 2.45 7.25 -28.64
CA ASN A 481 3.81 7.78 -28.49
C ASN A 481 4.80 6.73 -27.95
N ALA A 482 4.48 5.46 -28.19
CA ALA A 482 5.33 4.31 -28.00
C ALA A 482 4.99 3.27 -29.08
N GLU A 483 6.00 2.63 -29.64
CA GLU A 483 5.85 1.61 -30.69
C GLU A 483 6.76 0.43 -30.38
N GLN A 484 6.26 -0.81 -30.50
CA GLN A 484 7.04 -2.02 -30.22
C GLN A 484 7.11 -2.98 -31.40
N VAL A 485 8.31 -3.50 -31.65
CA VAL A 485 8.62 -4.64 -32.52
C VAL A 485 9.15 -5.77 -31.64
N THR A 486 8.45 -6.91 -31.62
CA THR A 486 9.00 -8.19 -31.14
C THR A 486 9.42 -9.06 -32.32
N LEU A 487 10.29 -10.05 -32.13
CA LEU A 487 10.56 -11.14 -33.06
C LEU A 487 10.91 -12.41 -32.29
N ASP A 488 10.14 -13.48 -32.45
CA ASP A 488 10.50 -14.81 -31.97
C ASP A 488 11.50 -15.49 -32.91
N LEU A 489 12.44 -16.24 -32.34
CA LEU A 489 13.51 -16.98 -33.04
C LEU A 489 14.21 -16.17 -34.16
N PRO A 490 14.66 -14.92 -33.90
CA PRO A 490 15.32 -14.12 -34.91
C PRO A 490 16.62 -14.79 -35.39
N ALA A 491 16.88 -14.74 -36.70
CA ALA A 491 18.13 -15.25 -37.24
C ALA A 491 19.31 -14.40 -36.76
N ALA A 492 20.46 -15.04 -36.53
CA ALA A 492 21.68 -14.34 -36.14
C ALA A 492 22.13 -13.34 -37.22
N GLY A 493 22.63 -12.17 -36.81
CA GLY A 493 23.18 -11.16 -37.71
C GLY A 493 22.88 -9.74 -37.28
N THR A 494 23.22 -8.78 -38.14
CA THR A 494 22.95 -7.35 -37.89
C THR A 494 21.58 -6.97 -38.46
N TYR A 495 20.81 -6.28 -37.63
CA TYR A 495 19.55 -5.63 -37.98
C TYR A 495 19.73 -4.10 -37.90
N GLU A 496 18.95 -3.37 -38.67
CA GLU A 496 18.86 -1.91 -38.65
C GLU A 496 17.55 -1.50 -37.98
N LEU A 497 17.65 -0.93 -36.79
CA LEU A 497 16.60 -0.17 -36.13
C LEU A 497 16.50 1.21 -36.80
N ARG A 498 15.34 1.53 -37.37
CA ARG A 498 15.06 2.78 -38.07
C ARG A 498 13.98 3.57 -37.33
N VAL A 499 14.24 4.84 -37.06
CA VAL A 499 13.29 5.78 -36.41
C VAL A 499 13.15 7.01 -37.29
N ARG A 500 11.95 7.30 -37.76
CA ARG A 500 11.67 8.37 -38.74
C ARG A 500 10.68 9.38 -38.19
N GLY A 501 10.94 10.68 -38.38
CA GLY A 501 9.96 11.74 -38.12
C GLY A 501 8.91 11.76 -39.22
N TYR A 502 7.80 11.06 -39.05
CA TYR A 502 6.74 10.95 -40.06
C TYR A 502 5.96 12.27 -40.20
N GLN A 503 5.36 12.73 -39.10
CA GLN A 503 4.60 13.97 -39.06
C GLN A 503 4.76 14.68 -37.71
N LEU A 504 5.66 15.65 -37.66
CA LEU A 504 5.95 16.47 -36.48
C LEU A 504 5.13 17.77 -36.52
N GLY A 505 4.18 17.94 -35.59
CA GLY A 505 3.52 19.22 -35.33
C GLY A 505 4.45 20.27 -34.67
N GLN A 506 5.51 19.83 -33.98
CA GLN A 506 6.59 20.67 -33.41
C GLN A 506 7.90 19.89 -33.52
N GLY A 507 9.01 20.49 -33.97
CA GLY A 507 10.25 19.72 -34.22
C GLY A 507 11.55 20.45 -33.89
N PRO A 508 12.68 19.71 -33.80
CA PRO A 508 12.78 18.24 -33.89
C PRO A 508 12.26 17.52 -32.63
N GLN A 509 11.96 16.22 -32.74
CA GLN A 509 11.48 15.39 -31.62
C GLN A 509 12.61 14.48 -31.13
N THR A 510 12.90 14.53 -29.82
CA THR A 510 13.79 13.59 -29.14
C THR A 510 13.08 12.28 -28.81
N PHE A 511 13.80 11.16 -28.86
CA PHE A 511 13.25 9.84 -28.59
C PHE A 511 14.25 8.94 -27.87
N SER A 512 13.73 7.87 -27.27
CA SER A 512 14.51 6.78 -26.69
C SER A 512 13.99 5.44 -27.21
N VAL A 513 14.89 4.50 -27.47
CA VAL A 513 14.54 3.12 -27.82
C VAL A 513 15.27 2.19 -26.86
N ALA A 514 14.53 1.30 -26.21
CA ALA A 514 15.11 0.18 -25.47
C ALA A 514 15.01 -1.10 -26.31
N TYR A 515 15.96 -2.02 -26.13
CA TYR A 515 15.91 -3.34 -26.77
C TYR A 515 16.35 -4.45 -25.83
N GLU A 516 15.91 -5.68 -26.12
CA GLU A 516 16.20 -6.86 -25.33
C GLU A 516 16.37 -8.09 -26.21
N LEU A 517 17.33 -8.94 -25.85
CA LEU A 517 17.64 -10.21 -26.46
C LEU A 517 17.38 -11.30 -25.42
N GLU A 518 16.20 -11.89 -25.44
CA GLU A 518 15.79 -12.94 -24.51
C GLU A 518 16.43 -14.27 -24.93
N ASN A 519 17.22 -14.86 -24.04
CA ASN A 519 17.99 -16.09 -24.29
C ASN A 519 17.86 -17.04 -23.11
N GLY A 520 17.62 -18.34 -23.37
CA GLY A 520 17.68 -19.38 -22.35
C GLY A 520 16.60 -19.30 -21.26
N LEU A 521 16.91 -19.92 -20.11
CA LEU A 521 16.03 -20.06 -18.94
C LEU A 521 16.66 -19.32 -17.74
N THR A 522 15.90 -18.44 -17.09
CA THR A 522 16.40 -17.63 -15.97
C THR A 522 15.59 -17.89 -14.70
N TRP A 523 16.26 -18.32 -13.61
CA TRP A 523 15.60 -18.54 -12.32
C TRP A 523 15.26 -17.21 -11.61
N ILE A 524 14.02 -17.04 -11.15
CA ILE A 524 13.55 -15.80 -10.49
C ILE A 524 13.26 -16.02 -9.00
N HIS A 525 12.45 -17.02 -8.64
CA HIS A 525 12.02 -17.24 -7.25
C HIS A 525 11.98 -18.74 -6.87
N PRO A 526 12.50 -19.14 -5.69
CA PRO A 526 13.11 -18.33 -4.64
C PRO A 526 14.49 -17.77 -5.02
N SER A 527 14.87 -16.70 -4.33
CA SER A 527 16.18 -16.07 -4.41
C SER A 527 16.81 -15.99 -3.01
N LYS A 528 18.07 -15.56 -2.90
CA LYS A 528 18.73 -15.36 -1.59
C LYS A 528 18.16 -14.18 -0.79
N ALA A 529 17.27 -13.36 -1.36
CA ALA A 529 16.74 -12.14 -0.76
C ALA A 529 15.54 -12.34 0.20
N ARG A 530 14.83 -13.47 0.09
CA ARG A 530 13.67 -13.81 0.95
C ARG A 530 13.73 -15.30 1.33
N ASN A 531 13.21 -15.64 2.51
CA ASN A 531 13.01 -17.05 2.89
C ASN A 531 11.72 -17.60 2.27
N LEU A 532 11.70 -18.90 1.97
CA LEU A 532 10.45 -19.66 1.82
C LEU A 532 9.95 -20.10 3.19
N ARG A 533 8.64 -20.12 3.38
CA ARG A 533 8.02 -20.51 4.66
C ARG A 533 8.00 -22.03 4.81
N ALA A 534 8.44 -22.53 5.97
CA ALA A 534 8.57 -23.97 6.21
C ALA A 534 7.22 -24.63 6.46
N GLY A 535 6.90 -25.65 5.66
CA GLY A 535 5.62 -26.38 5.70
C GLY A 535 4.46 -25.62 5.07
N GLU A 536 4.74 -24.70 4.15
CA GLU A 536 3.75 -23.86 3.45
C GLU A 536 3.96 -23.94 1.93
N GLU A 537 2.93 -23.63 1.14
CA GLU A 537 3.03 -23.55 -0.31
C GLU A 537 3.81 -22.29 -0.73
N ALA A 538 4.76 -22.45 -1.66
CA ALA A 538 5.50 -21.39 -2.31
C ALA A 538 5.23 -21.39 -3.82
N LEU A 539 5.11 -20.19 -4.41
CA LEU A 539 4.99 -20.01 -5.85
C LEU A 539 6.37 -19.73 -6.44
N LEU A 540 6.99 -20.78 -6.99
CA LEU A 540 8.28 -20.71 -7.69
C LEU A 540 8.10 -19.97 -9.02
N ARG A 541 9.15 -19.28 -9.48
CA ARG A 541 9.12 -18.48 -10.73
C ARG A 541 10.42 -18.58 -11.53
N TRP A 542 10.31 -18.55 -12.85
CA TRP A 542 11.41 -18.43 -13.80
C TRP A 542 10.93 -17.71 -15.06
N GLN A 543 11.84 -17.04 -15.77
CA GLN A 543 11.56 -16.46 -17.08
C GLN A 543 11.99 -17.42 -18.19
N TRP A 544 11.13 -17.59 -19.20
CA TRP A 544 11.37 -18.41 -20.38
C TRP A 544 10.68 -17.82 -21.61
N ALA A 545 11.49 -17.42 -22.60
CA ALA A 545 11.05 -16.86 -23.88
C ALA A 545 11.18 -17.85 -25.06
N GLY A 546 11.69 -19.06 -24.80
CA GLY A 546 11.91 -20.05 -25.84
C GLY A 546 10.65 -20.82 -26.25
N PRO A 547 10.76 -21.74 -27.23
CA PRO A 547 9.67 -22.62 -27.62
C PRO A 547 9.19 -23.49 -26.45
N ALA A 548 7.98 -24.05 -26.56
CA ALA A 548 7.43 -24.97 -25.57
C ALA A 548 8.43 -26.10 -25.24
N THR A 549 8.90 -26.11 -23.99
CA THR A 549 10.01 -26.96 -23.53
C THR A 549 9.71 -27.45 -22.12
N THR A 550 9.94 -28.74 -21.87
CA THR A 550 9.76 -29.32 -20.54
C THR A 550 11.07 -29.37 -19.75
N ALA A 551 10.95 -29.25 -18.44
CA ALA A 551 12.04 -29.39 -17.48
C ALA A 551 11.64 -30.32 -16.32
N ARG A 552 12.62 -30.98 -15.72
CA ARG A 552 12.46 -31.65 -14.42
C ARG A 552 12.81 -30.67 -13.30
N LEU A 553 11.93 -30.49 -12.33
CA LEU A 553 12.18 -29.67 -11.15
C LEU A 553 12.72 -30.54 -10.03
N GLU A 554 13.87 -30.18 -9.46
CA GLU A 554 14.54 -30.95 -8.41
C GLU A 554 14.98 -30.03 -7.24
N TYR A 555 14.97 -30.59 -6.03
CA TYR A 555 15.29 -29.94 -4.77
C TYR A 555 16.49 -30.61 -4.09
N GLN A 556 17.34 -29.81 -3.42
CA GLN A 556 18.48 -30.27 -2.64
C GLN A 556 18.66 -29.43 -1.37
N PRO A 557 18.54 -30.02 -0.16
CA PRO A 557 19.05 -29.42 1.07
C PRO A 557 20.58 -29.29 1.03
N LEU A 558 21.13 -28.17 1.46
CA LEU A 558 22.58 -28.03 1.59
C LEU A 558 23.14 -28.96 2.66
N GLY A 559 24.23 -29.63 2.33
CA GLY A 559 24.81 -30.73 3.13
C GLY A 559 24.43 -32.12 2.63
N GLN A 560 23.47 -32.23 1.70
CA GLN A 560 23.19 -33.46 0.96
C GLN A 560 23.75 -33.39 -0.46
N THR A 561 24.20 -34.52 -1.01
CA THR A 561 24.73 -34.64 -2.38
C THR A 561 23.67 -35.03 -3.41
N ALA A 562 22.63 -35.73 -2.97
CA ALA A 562 21.51 -36.15 -3.81
C ALA A 562 20.55 -34.99 -4.14
N TRP A 563 19.85 -35.11 -5.27
CA TRP A 563 18.73 -34.25 -5.65
C TRP A 563 17.44 -35.07 -5.58
N THR A 564 16.36 -34.48 -5.08
CA THR A 564 15.04 -35.09 -5.02
C THR A 564 14.13 -34.46 -6.07
N THR A 565 13.49 -35.27 -6.91
CA THR A 565 12.50 -34.79 -7.89
C THR A 565 11.29 -34.19 -7.18
N VAL A 566 10.97 -32.94 -7.51
CA VAL A 566 9.75 -32.23 -7.09
C VAL A 566 8.67 -32.38 -8.16
N SER A 567 9.04 -32.22 -9.44
CA SER A 567 8.18 -32.55 -10.58
C SER A 567 9.02 -33.23 -11.67
N SER A 568 8.53 -34.34 -12.22
CA SER A 568 9.18 -35.10 -13.29
C SER A 568 9.12 -34.40 -14.65
N SER A 569 8.08 -33.60 -14.90
CA SER A 569 7.87 -32.83 -16.12
C SER A 569 7.09 -31.55 -15.80
N LEU A 570 7.63 -30.41 -16.23
CA LEU A 570 7.08 -29.08 -16.01
C LEU A 570 7.28 -28.26 -17.29
N ASP A 571 6.20 -27.66 -17.78
CA ASP A 571 6.22 -26.80 -18.97
C ASP A 571 6.80 -25.42 -18.61
N LEU A 572 7.94 -25.07 -19.20
CA LEU A 572 8.62 -23.81 -18.91
C LEU A 572 7.82 -22.57 -19.36
N THR A 573 6.86 -22.71 -20.28
CA THR A 573 6.02 -21.56 -20.72
C THR A 573 5.04 -21.11 -19.65
N GLN A 574 4.76 -21.95 -18.64
CA GLN A 574 3.92 -21.57 -17.50
C GLN A 574 4.59 -20.56 -16.55
N GLN A 575 5.92 -20.41 -16.64
CA GLN A 575 6.79 -19.53 -15.84
C GLN A 575 6.67 -19.63 -14.30
N THR A 576 5.78 -20.48 -13.79
CA THR A 576 5.40 -20.56 -12.38
C THR A 576 5.09 -21.99 -11.95
N CYS A 577 5.37 -22.33 -10.68
CA CYS A 577 5.04 -23.64 -10.11
C CYS A 577 4.71 -23.53 -8.62
N ARG A 578 3.61 -24.15 -8.18
CA ARG A 578 3.30 -24.30 -6.75
C ARG A 578 4.09 -25.47 -6.17
N TRP A 579 4.82 -25.23 -5.09
CA TRP A 579 5.59 -26.24 -4.37
C TRP A 579 5.36 -26.15 -2.87
N MET A 580 5.05 -27.28 -2.23
CA MET A 580 5.00 -27.38 -0.78
C MET A 580 6.42 -27.43 -0.21
N ALA A 581 6.87 -26.34 0.42
CA ALA A 581 8.21 -26.28 0.98
C ALA A 581 8.32 -27.18 2.23
N PRO A 582 9.43 -27.91 2.43
CA PRO A 582 9.59 -28.83 3.55
C PRO A 582 9.34 -28.18 4.92
N ALA A 583 8.75 -28.95 5.85
CA ALA A 583 8.51 -28.50 7.21
C ALA A 583 9.80 -28.34 8.04
N THR A 584 10.85 -29.07 7.69
CA THR A 584 12.17 -29.00 8.34
C THR A 584 12.96 -27.79 7.85
N PRO A 585 13.37 -26.86 8.72
CA PRO A 585 14.16 -25.70 8.31
C PRO A 585 15.52 -26.10 7.74
N ALA A 586 15.90 -25.54 6.59
CA ALA A 586 17.16 -25.83 5.92
C ALA A 586 17.60 -24.68 5.00
N ALA A 587 18.90 -24.58 4.75
CA ALA A 587 19.41 -23.94 3.53
C ALA A 587 19.25 -24.92 2.37
N ALA A 588 18.82 -24.46 1.20
CA ALA A 588 18.55 -25.34 0.06
C ALA A 588 18.75 -24.66 -1.30
N ARG A 589 18.70 -25.48 -2.35
CA ARG A 589 18.68 -25.09 -3.75
C ARG A 589 17.59 -25.87 -4.49
N LEU A 590 17.06 -25.26 -5.54
CA LEU A 590 16.23 -25.90 -6.56
C LEU A 590 16.99 -25.86 -7.88
N ARG A 591 16.62 -26.73 -8.83
CA ARG A 591 17.06 -26.60 -10.22
C ARG A 591 15.97 -27.05 -11.19
N LEU A 592 15.91 -26.37 -12.33
CA LEU A 592 15.18 -26.83 -13.51
C LEU A 592 16.19 -27.49 -14.45
N PHE A 593 16.00 -28.78 -14.73
CA PHE A 593 16.84 -29.58 -15.59
C PHE A 593 16.15 -29.81 -16.94
N THR A 594 16.71 -29.27 -18.02
CA THR A 594 16.25 -29.46 -19.41
C THR A 594 17.16 -30.46 -20.13
N GLY A 595 16.82 -30.80 -21.38
CA GLY A 595 17.74 -31.56 -22.26
C GLY A 595 19.04 -30.83 -22.61
N THR A 596 19.15 -29.52 -22.35
CA THR A 596 20.32 -28.68 -22.66
C THR A 596 21.18 -28.34 -21.43
N GLY A 597 20.71 -28.59 -20.21
CA GLY A 597 21.47 -28.33 -19.00
C GLY A 597 20.59 -28.13 -17.75
N ALA A 598 21.20 -27.61 -16.68
CA ALA A 598 20.50 -27.31 -15.43
C ALA A 598 20.63 -25.84 -15.07
N VAL A 599 19.50 -25.16 -14.81
CA VAL A 599 19.47 -23.83 -14.22
C VAL A 599 19.18 -23.97 -12.73
N VAL A 600 20.17 -23.64 -11.90
CA VAL A 600 20.11 -23.77 -10.44
C VAL A 600 19.70 -22.44 -9.82
N SER A 601 18.86 -22.49 -8.79
CA SER A 601 18.47 -21.31 -8.01
C SER A 601 19.65 -20.75 -7.19
N ASP A 602 19.47 -19.53 -6.68
CA ASP A 602 20.21 -19.07 -5.50
C ASP A 602 20.11 -20.11 -4.36
N THR A 603 21.04 -20.02 -3.41
CA THR A 603 20.83 -20.67 -2.11
C THR A 603 19.81 -19.86 -1.30
N PHE A 604 18.64 -20.43 -1.06
CA PHE A 604 17.58 -19.86 -0.23
C PHE A 604 17.48 -20.60 1.11
N PHE A 605 16.70 -20.04 2.04
CA PHE A 605 16.34 -20.73 3.28
C PHE A 605 14.87 -21.11 3.26
N VAL A 606 14.57 -22.33 3.67
CA VAL A 606 13.23 -22.76 4.10
C VAL A 606 13.17 -22.55 5.60
N ALA A 607 12.43 -21.55 6.08
CA ALA A 607 12.30 -21.23 7.49
C ALA A 607 11.08 -20.32 7.74
N ARG A 608 10.49 -20.43 8.93
CA ARG A 608 9.55 -19.40 9.44
C ARG A 608 10.35 -18.21 9.98
N PRO A 609 9.85 -16.96 9.90
CA PRO A 609 10.50 -15.82 10.53
C PRO A 609 10.62 -16.06 12.03
N LEU A 610 11.75 -15.63 12.60
CA LEU A 610 12.03 -15.81 14.01
C LEU A 610 11.24 -14.79 14.84
N THR A 611 10.33 -15.26 15.70
CA THR A 611 9.60 -14.39 16.62
C THR A 611 10.55 -13.91 17.73
N LEU A 612 10.72 -12.59 17.82
CA LEU A 612 11.34 -11.94 18.97
C LEU A 612 10.25 -11.68 20.03
N ASP A 613 10.54 -11.98 21.29
CA ASP A 613 9.71 -11.62 22.43
C ASP A 613 10.51 -10.75 23.40
N VAL A 614 9.79 -9.93 24.16
CA VAL A 614 10.32 -9.13 25.26
C VAL A 614 9.78 -9.78 26.53
N ALA A 615 10.65 -10.50 27.26
CA ALA A 615 10.29 -11.22 28.46
C ALA A 615 9.83 -10.28 29.59
N TYR A 616 10.60 -9.20 29.82
CA TYR A 616 10.26 -8.10 30.73
C TYR A 616 10.98 -6.81 30.32
N THR A 617 10.42 -5.68 30.74
CA THR A 617 11.01 -4.34 30.73
C THR A 617 10.96 -3.78 32.16
N CYS A 618 12.08 -3.84 32.87
CA CYS A 618 12.26 -3.26 34.20
C CYS A 618 13.10 -1.97 34.09
N THR A 619 13.16 -1.16 35.15
CA THR A 619 13.84 0.15 35.15
C THR A 619 15.30 0.09 34.66
N ASP A 620 16.05 -0.92 35.09
CA ASP A 620 17.49 -1.02 34.84
C ASP A 620 17.85 -1.95 33.67
N GLU A 621 16.97 -2.92 33.37
CA GLU A 621 17.23 -4.03 32.45
C GLU A 621 15.95 -4.46 31.70
N THR A 622 16.09 -4.69 30.40
CA THR A 622 15.08 -5.33 29.53
C THR A 622 15.61 -6.66 29.03
N LEU A 623 14.82 -7.73 29.11
CA LEU A 623 15.21 -9.06 28.61
C LEU A 623 14.44 -9.38 27.32
N LEU A 624 15.19 -9.66 26.26
CA LEU A 624 14.69 -10.20 25.00
C LEU A 624 14.94 -11.71 24.91
N THR A 625 14.02 -12.43 24.29
CA THR A 625 14.09 -13.89 24.10
C THR A 625 13.57 -14.29 22.72
N TRP A 626 14.04 -15.42 22.19
CA TRP A 626 13.53 -16.00 20.94
C TRP A 626 13.70 -17.53 20.94
N PRO A 627 12.89 -18.30 20.20
CA PRO A 627 13.01 -19.76 20.18
C PRO A 627 14.31 -20.22 19.49
N ARG A 628 14.85 -21.36 19.93
CA ARG A 628 16.00 -21.98 19.27
C ARG A 628 15.61 -22.50 17.89
N VAL A 629 16.38 -22.15 16.87
CA VAL A 629 16.21 -22.61 15.47
C VAL A 629 17.16 -23.79 15.22
N PRO A 630 16.67 -24.98 14.81
CA PRO A 630 17.52 -26.11 14.45
C PRO A 630 18.54 -25.73 13.36
N GLY A 631 19.80 -26.15 13.55
CA GLY A 631 20.91 -25.83 12.65
C GLY A 631 21.49 -24.41 12.78
N ALA A 632 20.87 -23.49 13.53
CA ALA A 632 21.43 -22.17 13.78
C ALA A 632 22.58 -22.25 14.79
N THR A 633 23.72 -21.65 14.44
CA THR A 633 24.91 -21.58 15.31
C THR A 633 24.96 -20.29 16.13
N GLN A 634 24.38 -19.22 15.61
CA GLN A 634 24.33 -17.88 16.20
C GLN A 634 23.03 -17.17 15.78
N TYR A 635 22.77 -16.02 16.39
CA TYR A 635 21.66 -15.12 16.11
C TYR A 635 22.17 -13.70 15.94
N GLN A 636 21.81 -13.07 14.82
CA GLN A 636 22.07 -11.66 14.57
C GLN A 636 20.89 -10.85 15.09
N VAL A 637 21.11 -10.10 16.17
CA VAL A 637 20.18 -9.08 16.64
C VAL A 637 20.44 -7.79 15.88
N TYR A 638 19.37 -7.12 15.46
CA TYR A 638 19.37 -5.82 14.81
C TYR A 638 18.68 -4.79 15.71
N ARG A 639 19.07 -3.53 15.60
CA ARG A 639 18.39 -2.38 16.22
C ARG A 639 18.07 -1.32 15.18
N LEU A 640 17.03 -0.51 15.39
CA LEU A 640 16.66 0.53 14.44
C LEU A 640 17.54 1.77 14.59
N GLY A 641 18.43 1.99 13.62
CA GLY A 641 19.30 3.15 13.52
C GLY A 641 18.57 4.41 13.05
N ALA A 642 19.27 5.29 12.33
CA ALA A 642 18.70 6.56 11.88
C ALA A 642 17.53 6.38 10.89
N SER A 643 17.68 5.48 9.92
CA SER A 643 16.67 5.22 8.86
C SER A 643 16.40 3.73 8.58
N GLN A 644 17.26 2.84 9.07
CA GLN A 644 17.17 1.40 8.79
C GLN A 644 17.63 0.56 9.98
N LEU A 645 17.25 -0.71 9.99
CA LEU A 645 17.77 -1.70 10.94
C LEU A 645 19.25 -1.99 10.68
N GLU A 646 20.07 -1.88 11.71
CA GLU A 646 21.52 -2.08 11.69
C GLU A 646 21.90 -3.32 12.52
N PRO A 647 22.90 -4.12 12.10
CA PRO A 647 23.45 -5.21 12.91
C PRO A 647 23.95 -4.68 14.26
N TYR A 648 23.50 -5.28 15.37
CA TYR A 648 23.81 -4.83 16.73
C TYR A 648 24.69 -5.81 17.51
N ARG A 649 24.24 -7.06 17.67
CA ARG A 649 24.96 -8.11 18.42
C ARG A 649 24.79 -9.46 17.73
N LEU A 650 25.85 -10.24 17.68
CA LEU A 650 25.88 -11.62 17.17
C LEU A 650 26.15 -12.56 18.35
N LEU A 651 25.21 -13.44 18.67
CA LEU A 651 25.20 -14.20 19.92
C LEU A 651 24.90 -15.69 19.67
N PRO A 652 25.52 -16.64 20.40
CA PRO A 652 25.16 -18.07 20.31
C PRO A 652 23.89 -18.42 21.11
N ASP A 653 23.49 -17.56 22.05
CA ASP A 653 22.36 -17.76 22.97
C ASP A 653 21.03 -17.29 22.37
N THR A 654 19.93 -17.71 22.99
CA THR A 654 18.53 -17.40 22.65
C THR A 654 17.93 -16.26 23.48
N ALA A 655 18.77 -15.52 24.19
CA ALA A 655 18.38 -14.42 25.07
C ALA A 655 19.37 -13.25 24.97
N LEU A 656 18.87 -12.03 25.15
CA LEU A 656 19.69 -10.82 25.23
C LEU A 656 19.15 -9.88 26.30
N ARG A 657 20.02 -9.48 27.22
CA ARG A 657 19.74 -8.43 28.22
C ARG A 657 20.22 -7.09 27.68
N LEU A 658 19.35 -6.10 27.71
CA LEU A 658 19.60 -4.72 27.33
C LEU A 658 19.64 -3.85 28.59
N THR A 659 20.60 -2.94 28.67
CA THR A 659 20.57 -1.85 29.66
C THR A 659 19.48 -0.84 29.31
N ALA A 660 19.06 0.00 30.27
CA ALA A 660 18.11 1.09 29.99
C ALA A 660 18.52 1.99 28.79
N ALA A 661 19.82 2.28 28.65
CA ALA A 661 20.36 3.06 27.53
C ALA A 661 20.31 2.32 26.19
N GLU A 662 20.39 0.99 26.20
CA GLU A 662 20.23 0.16 25.01
C GLU A 662 18.74 0.03 24.63
N ALA A 663 17.87 -0.21 25.61
CA ALA A 663 16.41 -0.28 25.40
C ALA A 663 15.82 1.01 24.80
N ALA A 664 16.43 2.18 25.05
CA ALA A 664 16.07 3.46 24.45
C ALA A 664 16.20 3.50 22.90
N ALA A 665 16.90 2.55 22.27
CA ALA A 665 16.87 2.37 20.80
C ALA A 665 15.51 1.88 20.28
N ARG A 666 14.61 1.46 21.18
CA ARG A 666 13.19 1.15 21.01
C ARG A 666 12.86 -0.07 20.14
N TYR A 667 13.36 -0.15 18.91
CA TYR A 667 12.98 -1.21 17.97
C TYR A 667 14.11 -2.19 17.72
N TYR A 668 13.82 -3.48 17.95
CA TYR A 668 14.75 -4.59 17.81
C TYR A 668 14.15 -5.73 16.96
N ALA A 669 14.99 -6.43 16.21
CA ALA A 669 14.63 -7.63 15.45
C ALA A 669 15.76 -8.68 15.52
N VAL A 670 15.48 -9.93 15.18
CA VAL A 670 16.48 -11.01 15.21
C VAL A 670 16.40 -11.92 13.98
N ALA A 671 17.55 -12.39 13.50
CA ALA A 671 17.67 -13.44 12.48
C ALA A 671 18.52 -14.61 13.00
N PRO A 672 18.18 -15.87 12.69
CA PRO A 672 19.09 -16.99 12.89
C PRO A 672 20.22 -16.94 11.85
N VAL A 673 21.43 -17.34 12.26
CA VAL A 673 22.59 -17.51 11.39
C VAL A 673 22.77 -19.01 11.12
N LEU A 674 22.60 -19.37 9.84
CA LEU A 674 22.65 -20.73 9.32
C LEU A 674 23.82 -20.84 8.35
N GLN A 675 24.76 -21.76 8.60
CA GLN A 675 25.98 -21.94 7.78
C GLN A 675 26.76 -20.63 7.54
N GLY A 676 26.87 -19.78 8.58
CA GLY A 676 27.58 -18.50 8.51
C GLY A 676 26.84 -17.34 7.83
N ARG A 677 25.60 -17.56 7.34
CA ARG A 677 24.76 -16.52 6.73
C ARG A 677 23.50 -16.27 7.57
N ALA A 678 23.21 -14.99 7.85
CA ALA A 678 21.93 -14.60 8.44
C ALA A 678 20.77 -14.90 7.46
N ALA A 679 19.72 -15.54 7.96
CA ALA A 679 18.47 -15.71 7.23
C ALA A 679 17.61 -14.43 7.28
N GLU A 680 16.43 -14.45 6.64
CA GLU A 680 15.43 -13.40 6.86
C GLU A 680 15.10 -13.26 8.36
N ARG A 681 15.20 -12.03 8.87
CA ARG A 681 14.86 -11.68 10.27
C ARG A 681 13.36 -11.75 10.53
N GLY A 682 12.99 -11.77 11.81
CA GLY A 682 11.63 -11.49 12.26
C GLY A 682 11.17 -10.05 12.01
N SER A 683 9.92 -9.80 12.38
CA SER A 683 9.40 -8.44 12.60
C SER A 683 10.14 -7.76 13.75
N SER A 684 10.15 -6.43 13.73
CA SER A 684 10.66 -5.64 14.86
C SER A 684 9.62 -5.55 15.98
N ILE A 685 10.10 -5.53 17.21
CA ILE A 685 9.32 -5.33 18.42
C ILE A 685 9.68 -3.99 19.07
N ASP A 686 8.70 -3.28 19.62
CA ASP A 686 8.93 -2.09 20.45
C ASP A 686 9.23 -2.54 21.88
N VAL A 687 10.49 -2.54 22.29
CA VAL A 687 10.92 -3.03 23.62
C VAL A 687 10.50 -2.10 24.77
N THR A 688 9.92 -0.94 24.45
CA THR A 688 9.50 0.09 25.42
C THR A 688 7.99 0.10 25.69
N ASP A 689 7.20 -0.76 25.03
CA ASP A 689 5.76 -0.86 25.25
C ASP A 689 5.46 -1.23 26.72
N SER A 690 4.63 -0.43 27.39
CA SER A 690 4.29 -0.59 28.80
C SER A 690 3.63 -1.93 29.13
N ARG A 691 3.04 -2.61 28.14
CA ARG A 691 2.43 -3.95 28.28
C ARG A 691 3.44 -5.06 28.56
N TYR A 692 4.75 -4.81 28.42
CA TYR A 692 5.77 -5.79 28.79
C TYR A 692 5.99 -5.86 30.31
N GLY A 693 5.96 -4.72 31.00
CA GLY A 693 6.08 -4.63 32.47
C GLY A 693 7.34 -5.27 33.07
N CYS A 694 7.52 -5.11 34.38
CA CYS A 694 8.58 -5.79 35.10
C CYS A 694 8.05 -7.14 35.62
N TYR A 695 8.26 -8.21 34.84
CA TYR A 695 7.78 -9.59 35.02
C TYR A 695 6.26 -9.79 34.97
N VAL A 696 5.46 -9.00 35.69
CA VAL A 696 4.00 -9.14 35.75
C VAL A 696 3.35 -8.53 34.50
N ARG A 697 2.51 -9.30 33.80
CA ARG A 697 1.70 -8.85 32.66
C ARG A 697 0.27 -8.54 33.06
N SER A 698 -0.30 -9.41 33.88
CA SER A 698 -1.60 -9.18 34.51
C SER A 698 -1.67 -9.93 35.83
N PHE A 699 -2.41 -9.37 36.77
CA PHE A 699 -2.78 -10.02 38.01
C PHE A 699 -4.22 -9.60 38.25
N LEU A 700 -5.19 -10.49 37.98
CA LEU A 700 -6.60 -10.13 37.97
C LEU A 700 -7.41 -11.13 38.82
N PRO A 701 -8.40 -10.66 39.60
CA PRO A 701 -9.33 -11.54 40.29
C PRO A 701 -10.21 -12.28 39.28
N ARG A 702 -10.67 -13.49 39.61
CA ARG A 702 -11.56 -14.25 38.71
C ARG A 702 -12.98 -13.66 38.63
N GLN A 703 -13.48 -13.09 39.73
CA GLN A 703 -14.72 -12.33 39.84
C GLN A 703 -14.50 -11.22 40.90
N LEU A 704 -15.25 -10.12 40.86
CA LEU A 704 -15.15 -9.06 41.89
C LEU A 704 -15.73 -9.46 43.26
N VAL A 705 -16.56 -10.51 43.26
CA VAL A 705 -17.12 -11.16 44.45
C VAL A 705 -16.95 -12.65 44.27
N MET A 706 -16.47 -13.37 45.29
CA MET A 706 -16.19 -14.80 45.22
C MET A 706 -16.53 -15.53 46.52
N ASP A 707 -16.88 -16.81 46.40
CA ASP A 707 -16.99 -17.82 47.46
C ASP A 707 -15.68 -18.59 47.71
N THR A 708 -14.67 -18.37 46.85
CA THR A 708 -13.27 -18.77 47.03
C THR A 708 -12.37 -17.75 46.33
N ILE A 709 -11.59 -16.99 47.10
CA ILE A 709 -10.73 -15.93 46.53
C ILE A 709 -9.64 -16.53 45.63
N GLN A 710 -9.73 -16.27 44.33
CA GLN A 710 -8.79 -16.72 43.31
C GLN A 710 -8.36 -15.60 42.36
N PHE A 711 -7.06 -15.56 42.05
CA PHE A 711 -6.45 -14.65 41.09
C PHE A 711 -5.75 -15.42 39.96
N ASN A 712 -5.84 -14.87 38.76
CA ASN A 712 -5.04 -15.29 37.62
C ASN A 712 -3.83 -14.34 37.51
N LEU A 713 -2.63 -14.86 37.73
CA LEU A 713 -1.36 -14.17 37.51
C LEU A 713 -0.78 -14.61 36.16
N THR A 714 -0.52 -13.64 35.28
CA THR A 714 0.24 -13.83 34.04
C THR A 714 1.59 -13.13 34.14
N LEU A 715 2.65 -13.87 33.87
CA LEU A 715 4.04 -13.42 33.84
C LEU A 715 4.59 -13.45 32.42
N GLY A 716 5.49 -12.51 32.10
CA GLY A 716 6.23 -12.50 30.85
C GLY A 716 7.40 -13.49 30.83
N THR A 717 7.92 -13.87 31.99
CA THR A 717 8.95 -14.91 32.10
C THR A 717 9.02 -15.52 33.50
N THR A 718 9.61 -16.71 33.59
CA THR A 718 10.04 -17.36 34.83
C THR A 718 11.57 -17.30 35.02
N TYR A 719 12.31 -16.64 34.12
CA TYR A 719 13.76 -16.48 34.21
C TYR A 719 14.16 -15.85 35.55
N ARG A 720 15.08 -16.48 36.30
CA ARG A 720 15.50 -16.07 37.67
C ARG A 720 14.38 -16.03 38.73
N LEU A 721 13.15 -16.45 38.45
CA LEU A 721 12.07 -16.46 39.44
C LEU A 721 12.27 -17.61 40.45
N GLN A 722 12.32 -17.30 41.74
CA GLN A 722 12.46 -18.27 42.83
C GLN A 722 11.16 -18.55 43.57
N ALA A 723 10.32 -17.53 43.75
CA ALA A 723 9.03 -17.69 44.42
C ALA A 723 7.98 -16.70 43.91
N ILE A 724 6.71 -17.13 44.01
CA ILE A 724 5.51 -16.31 43.83
C ILE A 724 4.73 -16.40 45.14
N ALA A 725 4.36 -15.28 45.75
CA ALA A 725 3.45 -15.24 46.89
C ALA A 725 2.20 -14.42 46.57
N LEU A 726 1.03 -14.91 46.98
CA LEU A 726 -0.16 -14.08 47.10
C LEU A 726 -0.11 -13.41 48.46
N GLU A 727 -0.12 -12.08 48.49
CA GLU A 727 -0.15 -11.31 49.73
C GLU A 727 -1.50 -10.62 49.91
N ARG A 728 -2.01 -10.65 51.15
CA ARG A 728 -3.22 -9.95 51.57
C ARG A 728 -2.86 -8.77 52.47
N ARG A 729 -3.58 -7.66 52.35
CA ARG A 729 -3.41 -6.50 53.21
C ARG A 729 -4.03 -6.71 54.60
N ASN A 730 -3.36 -6.23 55.63
CA ASN A 730 -3.82 -6.17 57.01
C ASN A 730 -4.43 -4.79 57.35
N ALA A 731 -5.08 -4.70 58.50
CA ALA A 731 -5.73 -3.48 58.98
C ALA A 731 -4.71 -2.35 59.32
N ASP A 732 -3.46 -2.71 59.63
CA ASP A 732 -2.33 -1.77 59.79
C ASP A 732 -1.76 -1.28 58.44
N GLY A 733 -2.32 -1.75 57.32
CA GLY A 733 -1.87 -1.44 55.97
C GLY A 733 -0.72 -2.30 55.44
N SER A 734 -0.12 -3.17 56.27
CA SER A 734 0.94 -4.11 55.87
C SER A 734 0.41 -5.21 54.94
N PHE A 735 1.28 -5.87 54.20
CA PHE A 735 0.95 -7.05 53.38
C PHE A 735 1.66 -8.28 53.92
N PHE A 736 0.98 -9.42 53.97
CA PHE A 736 1.53 -10.70 54.39
C PHE A 736 1.12 -11.82 53.43
N ALA A 737 1.96 -12.83 53.25
CA ALA A 737 1.69 -13.94 52.35
C ALA A 737 0.60 -14.88 52.88
N VAL A 738 -0.47 -15.08 52.10
CA VAL A 738 -1.53 -16.09 52.32
C VAL A 738 -1.27 -17.38 51.53
N GLN A 739 -0.47 -17.30 50.47
CA GLN A 739 0.02 -18.44 49.71
C GLN A 739 1.46 -18.15 49.25
N THR A 740 2.30 -19.18 49.14
CA THR A 740 3.63 -19.07 48.50
C THR A 740 3.92 -20.33 47.70
N LEU A 741 4.42 -20.14 46.48
CA LEU A 741 4.84 -21.17 45.54
C LEU A 741 6.34 -21.00 45.28
N THR A 742 7.09 -22.09 45.37
CA THR A 742 8.55 -22.13 45.15
C THR A 742 8.97 -23.18 44.10
N SER A 743 8.02 -23.96 43.61
CA SER A 743 8.19 -24.98 42.57
C SER A 743 7.04 -24.89 41.56
N ASN A 744 7.21 -25.48 40.37
CA ASN A 744 6.23 -25.45 39.28
C ASN A 744 5.77 -24.03 38.90
N LEU A 745 6.68 -23.05 38.96
CA LEU A 745 6.38 -21.66 38.60
C LEU A 745 6.14 -21.57 37.10
N GLN A 746 4.95 -21.15 36.70
CA GLN A 746 4.50 -21.11 35.30
C GLN A 746 4.13 -19.68 34.89
N LEU A 747 4.17 -19.40 33.57
CA LEU A 747 3.81 -18.09 33.01
C LEU A 747 2.36 -17.71 33.32
N ALA A 748 1.44 -18.68 33.33
CA ALA A 748 0.10 -18.51 33.87
C ALA A 748 -0.01 -19.32 35.17
N THR A 749 -0.26 -18.63 36.29
CA THR A 749 -0.35 -19.22 37.62
C THR A 749 -1.66 -18.81 38.28
N ARG A 750 -2.40 -19.78 38.83
CA ARG A 750 -3.55 -19.50 39.71
C ARG A 750 -3.06 -19.34 41.14
N LEU A 751 -3.41 -18.22 41.75
CA LEU A 751 -3.18 -17.95 43.16
C LEU A 751 -4.52 -17.97 43.93
N THR A 752 -4.49 -18.47 45.15
CA THR A 752 -5.68 -18.68 46.00
C THR A 752 -5.37 -18.26 47.42
N ASP A 753 -6.27 -17.50 48.06
CA ASP A 753 -6.23 -17.35 49.52
C ASP A 753 -6.96 -18.55 50.15
N PRO A 754 -6.28 -19.42 50.92
CA PRO A 754 -6.91 -20.58 51.55
C PRO A 754 -7.74 -20.22 52.79
N GLN A 755 -7.59 -19.00 53.33
CA GLN A 755 -8.27 -18.53 54.54
C GLN A 755 -8.74 -17.07 54.38
N PRO A 756 -9.61 -16.77 53.38
CA PRO A 756 -10.07 -15.43 53.10
C PRO A 756 -10.89 -14.84 54.27
N ARG A 757 -10.74 -13.54 54.51
CA ARG A 757 -11.56 -12.80 55.48
C ARG A 757 -12.86 -12.35 54.80
N LEU A 758 -13.99 -12.48 55.49
CA LEU A 758 -15.30 -11.95 55.05
C LEU A 758 -15.20 -10.46 54.75
N GLY A 759 -15.88 -10.02 53.69
CA GLY A 759 -15.90 -8.62 53.27
C GLY A 759 -14.89 -8.29 52.16
N ARG A 760 -14.65 -6.98 51.98
CA ARG A 760 -13.68 -6.45 51.02
C ARG A 760 -12.26 -6.63 51.54
N ALA A 761 -11.38 -7.20 50.71
CA ALA A 761 -9.95 -7.33 51.01
C ALA A 761 -9.09 -6.97 49.79
N GLU A 762 -7.89 -6.46 50.06
CA GLU A 762 -6.90 -6.05 49.06
C GLU A 762 -5.75 -7.07 48.99
N TYR A 763 -5.34 -7.40 47.77
CA TYR A 763 -4.32 -8.41 47.48
C TYR A 763 -3.32 -7.93 46.45
N ARG A 764 -2.12 -8.52 46.46
CA ARG A 764 -1.09 -8.36 45.42
C ARG A 764 -0.30 -9.65 45.26
N ALA A 765 0.30 -9.86 44.10
CA ALA A 765 1.36 -10.86 43.93
C ALA A 765 2.72 -10.24 44.31
N ARG A 766 3.53 -10.97 45.08
CA ARG A 766 4.96 -10.70 45.31
C ARG A 766 5.79 -11.75 44.56
N LEU A 767 6.75 -11.31 43.76
CA LEU A 767 7.72 -12.15 43.08
C LEU A 767 9.08 -11.99 43.76
N GLN A 768 9.79 -13.10 43.96
CA GLN A 768 11.15 -13.10 44.51
C GLN A 768 12.11 -13.67 43.48
N LEU A 769 13.14 -12.91 43.13
CA LEU A 769 14.13 -13.26 42.11
C LEU A 769 15.43 -13.78 42.73
N SER A 770 16.18 -14.60 41.99
CA SER A 770 17.49 -15.12 42.39
C SER A 770 18.59 -14.07 42.51
N THR A 771 18.32 -12.83 42.10
CA THR A 771 19.15 -11.65 42.38
C THR A 771 18.96 -11.09 43.80
N GLY A 772 17.99 -11.61 44.56
CA GLY A 772 17.53 -11.04 45.83
C GLY A 772 16.48 -9.93 45.67
N GLN A 773 16.24 -9.46 44.44
CA GLN A 773 15.22 -8.45 44.15
C GLN A 773 13.81 -9.01 44.40
N THR A 774 12.95 -8.16 44.95
CA THR A 774 11.52 -8.44 45.13
C THR A 774 10.72 -7.49 44.23
N LEU A 775 9.76 -8.05 43.47
CA LEU A 775 8.84 -7.30 42.61
C LEU A 775 7.40 -7.51 43.09
N TYR A 776 6.51 -6.59 42.71
CA TYR A 776 5.09 -6.64 43.09
C TYR A 776 4.20 -6.38 41.88
N SER A 777 3.02 -6.99 41.85
CA SER A 777 1.91 -6.56 40.98
C SER A 777 1.29 -5.26 41.49
N GLN A 778 0.36 -4.70 40.73
CA GLN A 778 -0.63 -3.77 41.26
C GLN A 778 -1.51 -4.45 42.34
N VAL A 779 -2.18 -3.64 43.16
CA VAL A 779 -3.09 -4.11 44.20
C VAL A 779 -4.50 -4.26 43.62
N GLU A 780 -5.11 -5.41 43.85
CA GLU A 780 -6.48 -5.74 43.43
C GLU A 780 -7.40 -5.87 44.65
N ALA A 781 -8.65 -5.43 44.54
CA ALA A 781 -9.64 -5.52 45.60
C ALA A 781 -10.77 -6.48 45.22
N VAL A 782 -11.15 -7.37 46.15
CA VAL A 782 -12.21 -8.37 45.97
C VAL A 782 -13.09 -8.46 47.21
N ASN A 783 -14.33 -8.88 47.04
CA ASN A 783 -15.24 -9.19 48.14
C ASN A 783 -15.34 -10.70 48.34
N TYR A 784 -15.08 -11.18 49.55
CA TYR A 784 -15.37 -12.56 49.94
C TYR A 784 -16.75 -12.63 50.59
N VAL A 785 -17.71 -13.24 49.89
CA VAL A 785 -19.10 -13.37 50.32
C VAL A 785 -19.58 -14.79 49.97
N PRO A 786 -19.28 -15.80 50.81
CA PRO A 786 -19.56 -17.20 50.48
C PRO A 786 -21.04 -17.58 50.62
N ALA A 787 -21.85 -16.81 51.38
CA ALA A 787 -23.27 -17.06 51.55
C ALA A 787 -24.08 -15.76 51.71
N VAL A 788 -25.41 -15.85 51.57
CA VAL A 788 -26.35 -14.72 51.80
C VAL A 788 -26.23 -14.16 53.21
N ALA A 789 -25.89 -15.01 54.19
CA ALA A 789 -25.63 -14.62 55.58
C ALA A 789 -24.58 -13.50 55.70
N ASP A 790 -23.67 -13.44 54.73
CA ASP A 790 -22.48 -12.57 54.71
C ASP A 790 -22.64 -11.34 53.80
N VAL A 791 -23.84 -11.11 53.23
CA VAL A 791 -24.11 -9.96 52.34
C VAL A 791 -23.62 -8.64 52.94
N LEU A 792 -22.88 -7.89 52.14
CA LEU A 792 -22.34 -6.58 52.49
C LEU A 792 -23.28 -5.49 51.97
N VAL A 793 -23.40 -4.40 52.72
CA VAL A 793 -24.21 -3.24 52.35
C VAL A 793 -23.41 -1.98 52.67
N TYR A 794 -23.13 -1.14 51.68
CA TYR A 794 -22.33 0.06 51.85
C TYR A 794 -22.65 1.14 50.79
N PRO A 795 -22.38 2.43 51.04
CA PRO A 795 -21.98 2.99 52.34
C PRO A 795 -23.14 2.91 53.35
N VAL A 796 -22.84 2.69 54.62
CA VAL A 796 -23.82 2.84 55.71
C VAL A 796 -23.13 3.66 56.81
N PRO A 797 -23.56 4.91 57.08
CA PRO A 797 -24.68 5.61 56.45
C PRO A 797 -24.50 5.95 54.95
N VAL A 798 -25.61 6.15 54.23
CA VAL A 798 -25.70 6.65 52.85
C VAL A 798 -26.45 7.99 52.84
N ALA A 799 -26.11 8.93 51.97
CA ALA A 799 -26.89 10.16 51.81
C ALA A 799 -28.13 9.91 50.93
N ALA A 800 -29.27 10.55 51.23
CA ALA A 800 -30.46 10.42 50.40
C ALA A 800 -30.20 10.87 48.94
N GLY A 801 -30.40 9.97 47.98
CA GLY A 801 -30.13 10.18 46.55
C GLY A 801 -28.83 9.54 46.04
N GLU A 802 -27.91 9.13 46.92
CA GLU A 802 -26.69 8.41 46.53
C GLU A 802 -26.92 6.89 46.45
N PRO A 803 -26.25 6.16 45.53
CA PRO A 803 -26.48 4.73 45.34
C PRO A 803 -25.99 3.91 46.54
N LEU A 804 -26.82 2.97 46.99
CA LEU A 804 -26.46 2.01 48.03
C LEU A 804 -26.08 0.66 47.40
N SER A 805 -24.81 0.26 47.54
CA SER A 805 -24.32 -1.04 47.07
C SER A 805 -24.72 -2.18 48.00
N VAL A 806 -25.26 -3.25 47.43
CA VAL A 806 -25.53 -4.54 48.06
C VAL A 806 -24.71 -5.60 47.35
N VAL A 807 -23.85 -6.30 48.10
CA VAL A 807 -22.91 -7.29 47.56
C VAL A 807 -23.22 -8.65 48.17
N GLY A 808 -23.64 -9.60 47.35
CA GLY A 808 -23.99 -10.96 47.78
C GLY A 808 -23.15 -12.04 47.13
N PRO A 809 -23.41 -13.33 47.41
CA PRO A 809 -22.62 -14.43 46.86
C PRO A 809 -22.64 -14.46 45.33
N PRO A 810 -21.54 -14.93 44.69
CA PRO A 810 -21.43 -14.98 43.24
C PRO A 810 -22.49 -15.88 42.61
N ASP A 811 -22.85 -15.56 41.36
CA ASP A 811 -23.72 -16.36 40.50
C ASP A 811 -25.12 -16.70 41.10
N GLN A 812 -25.59 -15.88 42.06
CA GLN A 812 -26.86 -16.05 42.77
C GLN A 812 -27.78 -14.85 42.56
N ILE A 813 -29.05 -15.13 42.24
CA ILE A 813 -30.10 -14.10 42.22
C ILE A 813 -30.50 -13.76 43.66
N LEU A 814 -30.55 -12.48 43.99
CA LEU A 814 -30.95 -11.97 45.30
C LEU A 814 -32.25 -11.16 45.16
N ARG A 815 -33.22 -11.43 46.02
CA ARG A 815 -34.32 -10.50 46.27
C ARG A 815 -33.92 -9.57 47.41
N VAL A 816 -34.06 -8.28 47.18
CA VAL A 816 -33.54 -7.20 48.00
C VAL A 816 -34.68 -6.23 48.31
N ARG A 817 -35.06 -6.14 49.59
CA ARG A 817 -36.26 -5.41 50.03
C ARG A 817 -35.91 -4.40 51.11
N LEU A 818 -36.19 -3.13 50.86
CA LEU A 818 -35.96 -2.05 51.81
C LEU A 818 -37.27 -1.72 52.54
N PHE A 819 -37.22 -1.72 53.87
CA PHE A 819 -38.35 -1.38 54.74
C PHE A 819 -38.03 -0.17 55.62
N ASP A 820 -39.01 0.68 55.89
CA ASP A 820 -38.89 1.66 56.98
C ASP A 820 -39.05 1.00 58.37
N VAL A 821 -38.84 1.77 59.44
CA VAL A 821 -38.94 1.27 60.83
C VAL A 821 -40.35 0.81 61.24
N VAL A 822 -41.40 1.17 60.49
CA VAL A 822 -42.78 0.72 60.73
C VAL A 822 -43.17 -0.45 59.82
N GLY A 823 -42.22 -1.00 59.05
CA GLY A 823 -42.39 -2.22 58.27
C GLY A 823 -43.08 -2.04 56.91
N ARG A 824 -43.15 -0.81 56.37
CA ARG A 824 -43.63 -0.59 55.00
C ARG A 824 -42.50 -0.81 54.01
N VAL A 825 -42.79 -1.49 52.90
CA VAL A 825 -41.85 -1.67 51.78
C VAL A 825 -41.65 -0.35 51.05
N GLN A 826 -40.40 0.05 50.89
CA GLN A 826 -39.96 1.29 50.24
C GLN A 826 -39.27 0.99 48.89
N ARG A 827 -38.66 -0.20 48.76
CA ARG A 827 -38.15 -0.81 47.52
C ARG A 827 -38.28 -2.34 47.64
N ASP A 828 -38.62 -3.04 46.56
CA ASP A 828 -38.58 -4.51 46.44
C ASP A 828 -38.04 -4.83 45.05
N GLU A 829 -36.77 -5.20 44.99
CA GLU A 829 -36.06 -5.48 43.76
C GLU A 829 -35.55 -6.92 43.76
N THR A 830 -35.38 -7.50 42.58
CA THR A 830 -34.65 -8.76 42.39
C THR A 830 -33.46 -8.46 41.50
N THR A 831 -32.27 -8.91 41.87
CA THR A 831 -31.07 -8.74 41.05
C THR A 831 -31.20 -9.54 39.76
N ASP A 832 -30.49 -9.09 38.74
CA ASP A 832 -30.05 -9.95 37.65
C ASP A 832 -28.87 -10.83 38.13
N THR A 833 -28.05 -11.31 37.20
CA THR A 833 -26.81 -12.06 37.49
C THR A 833 -25.64 -11.18 37.94
N SER A 834 -25.84 -9.88 38.21
CA SER A 834 -24.79 -9.01 38.75
C SER A 834 -24.52 -9.32 40.23
N VAL A 835 -23.23 -9.40 40.57
CA VAL A 835 -22.75 -9.73 41.93
C VAL A 835 -22.69 -8.53 42.87
N ILE A 836 -22.83 -7.32 42.34
CA ILE A 836 -22.94 -6.05 43.06
C ILE A 836 -24.17 -5.34 42.50
N LYS A 837 -25.17 -5.11 43.35
CA LYS A 837 -26.41 -4.41 43.01
C LYS A 837 -26.42 -3.05 43.67
N GLU A 838 -26.61 -2.00 42.88
CA GLU A 838 -26.95 -0.68 43.40
C GLU A 838 -28.46 -0.56 43.60
N LEU A 839 -28.85 -0.03 44.76
CA LEU A 839 -30.21 0.38 45.10
C LEU A 839 -30.31 1.89 45.04
N ASP A 840 -31.35 2.37 44.36
CA ASP A 840 -31.72 3.79 44.35
C ASP A 840 -32.28 4.23 45.71
N THR A 841 -31.63 5.21 46.33
CA THR A 841 -32.07 5.83 47.59
C THR A 841 -32.84 7.15 47.38
N HIS A 842 -33.07 7.57 46.13
CA HIS A 842 -33.70 8.85 45.84
C HIS A 842 -35.14 8.91 46.36
N GLY A 843 -35.48 10.02 47.01
CA GLY A 843 -36.78 10.23 47.66
C GLY A 843 -36.99 9.48 48.99
N LEU A 844 -36.02 8.69 49.46
CA LEU A 844 -36.02 8.22 50.86
C LEU A 844 -35.80 9.43 51.79
N GLN A 845 -36.39 9.36 52.99
CA GLN A 845 -36.22 10.41 54.01
C GLN A 845 -35.04 10.04 54.93
N PRO A 846 -34.36 11.01 55.56
CA PRO A 846 -33.35 10.73 56.58
C PRO A 846 -33.91 9.84 57.69
N GLY A 847 -33.25 8.72 57.99
CA GLY A 847 -33.78 7.73 58.93
C GLY A 847 -33.13 6.36 58.89
N THR A 848 -33.53 5.49 59.82
CA THR A 848 -33.14 4.08 59.82
C THR A 848 -34.05 3.27 58.90
N TYR A 849 -33.47 2.38 58.11
CA TYR A 849 -34.19 1.41 57.27
C TYR A 849 -33.69 -0.01 57.54
N LEU A 850 -34.53 -1.00 57.27
CA LEU A 850 -34.21 -2.43 57.35
C LEU A 850 -34.16 -3.02 55.94
N LEU A 851 -32.97 -3.42 55.48
CA LEU A 851 -32.80 -4.16 54.25
C LEU A 851 -32.91 -5.64 54.52
N ARG A 852 -33.80 -6.33 53.81
CA ARG A 852 -33.94 -7.79 53.83
C ARG A 852 -33.45 -8.35 52.50
N VAL A 853 -32.49 -9.26 52.56
CA VAL A 853 -31.87 -9.90 51.40
C VAL A 853 -32.04 -11.40 51.50
N SER A 854 -32.49 -12.04 50.42
CA SER A 854 -32.70 -13.49 50.33
C SER A 854 -32.44 -14.01 48.92
N ILE A 855 -32.01 -15.28 48.78
CA ILE A 855 -32.18 -16.00 47.50
C ILE A 855 -33.68 -16.32 47.34
N PRO A 856 -34.27 -16.34 46.12
CA PRO A 856 -35.61 -16.87 45.90
C PRO A 856 -35.84 -18.25 46.54
N GLY A 857 -36.79 -18.33 47.48
CA GLY A 857 -37.08 -19.55 48.26
C GLY A 857 -36.10 -19.86 49.40
N GLY A 858 -35.05 -19.05 49.59
CA GLY A 858 -34.02 -19.22 50.61
C GLY A 858 -34.28 -18.43 51.91
N ARG A 859 -33.35 -18.57 52.86
CA ARG A 859 -33.38 -17.87 54.16
C ARG A 859 -33.12 -16.37 53.99
N GLU A 860 -33.94 -15.55 54.64
CA GLU A 860 -33.81 -14.08 54.64
C GLU A 860 -32.82 -13.59 55.70
N VAL A 861 -32.05 -12.56 55.33
CA VAL A 861 -31.03 -11.91 56.14
C VAL A 861 -31.35 -10.43 56.23
N THR A 862 -31.37 -9.86 57.44
CA THR A 862 -31.63 -8.42 57.63
C THR A 862 -30.34 -7.65 57.90
N ARG A 863 -30.22 -6.46 57.30
CA ARG A 863 -29.19 -5.44 57.53
C ARG A 863 -29.86 -4.12 57.89
N ARG A 864 -29.25 -3.36 58.80
CA ARG A 864 -29.71 -2.01 59.14
C ARG A 864 -28.97 -1.00 58.28
N ILE A 865 -29.71 -0.10 57.64
CA ILE A 865 -29.18 1.06 56.92
C ILE A 865 -29.55 2.33 57.70
N LEU A 866 -28.72 3.36 57.58
CA LEU A 866 -29.01 4.72 57.97
C LEU A 866 -28.91 5.60 56.72
N VAL A 867 -29.98 6.29 56.38
CA VAL A 867 -30.02 7.32 55.35
C VAL A 867 -29.87 8.68 56.05
N LEU A 868 -28.99 9.55 55.53
CA LEU A 868 -28.73 10.92 56.01
C LEU A 868 -29.53 11.96 55.23
#